data_AF-A0A9D6JII4-F1
#
_entry.id   AF-A0A9D6JII4-F1
#
_cell.length_a   1.000
_cell.length_b   1.000
_cell.length_c   1.000
_cell.angle_alpha   90.00
_cell.angle_beta   90.00
_cell.angle_gamma   90.00
#
_symmetry.space_group_name_H-M   'P 1'
#
loop_
_entity.id
_entity.type
_entity.pdbx_description
1 polymer ?
#
loop_
_entity_poly.entity_id
_entity_poly.type
_entity_poly.pdbx_seq_one_letter_code
_entity_poly.pdbx_strand_id
1 'polypeptide(L)'
;MSNNSSVFNQYGLPGKNGLYDPSKETENCGVGFVAHIKGQPSHQIVLDADHILRRMEHRGACGCETNTGDGAGIMTSLPHTFLSRVAKEAFGTDLPAKGRYAAGNVFLPVDTSERETCKKLINEQIAAAGQKLIGWRLLPVSPEKADIGPTARQAMPHMEQLFVGAAQGISGDEFERKLYVARKNSTHAIRNNTRLKQASMFYYCSLSPRVIVYKGMLNPDQMLPFYPDLAAEDYTAHLAMVHSRFSTNTFPSWDRAQPCRFMSHNGEINTRLGNANWMSAREGVAESALFGDDIKRILPVIEPDVSDSGSFDNVLELLLMGGRSLQEAVMMMVPEAWQNDPVMSEEKRAFYEYQSALMEPWDGPASIVFTDGRYIGATLDRNGLRPSRYYLTHDDRVIMASEVGVLTIDPANVKAKGRLQPGKMFLIDFDKGRMIPDEELKHEFATKQPYRQWLNNQRIALAELAPKKEPHGFNQNDLIPRMRAFGYTTETMQFMLLPMVKEGRDPVGSMGNDAALACMSDKPRMLYDYFKQLFAQVTNPAIDSIREEVVMSLQCYIGPEKNLLESTEQHAHRLLIPHPIITNEEVAALKEMNLRGWTTQKIDITYDIADGKQGLAKALDRICAEASSAITAGHSLIVLSDRKISATRVPVSALLATAAVHQHLVKQHQRTRIGLVIETGEAREVHHHCLLTGYGADAINPYLAFEALWDARRKGLGDAKHNSDEKIVEGYRKSIGKGMFKVMAKMGISTLQSYKGGQIFEAVGLASDVVVRCFEGTSSRIQGVSLEVLGEEALRRHALGYSSHDSHDTALINQGDIHWRAAGDQHMWNPKSIASLQEAARNGDRTAFDRFVEMANADTANCTLRGLLQFKSGVNGGAIDIEKVEAAKEIVRRFVTGAMSFGSISPESHETLAIAMNRMGGKSNTGEGGEDAARWTPEPNGDSKRSAIKQVASGRFGVTIEYLTNADELQIKVSQGAKPGEGGELPG
;
A
#
# COMPACT_ATOMS: atom_id res chain seq x y z
N MET A 1 35.56 16.88 -2.62
CA MET A 1 35.26 16.44 -4.01
C MET A 1 36.23 15.32 -4.36
N SER A 2 35.76 14.07 -4.30
CA SER A 2 36.51 12.87 -4.68
C SER A 2 35.53 11.77 -5.08
N ASN A 3 35.56 11.37 -6.36
CA ASN A 3 35.13 10.08 -6.94
C ASN A 3 33.89 9.33 -6.40
N ASN A 4 32.81 10.00 -6.00
CA ASN A 4 31.52 9.37 -5.66
C ASN A 4 30.42 9.55 -6.73
N SER A 5 30.78 9.94 -7.95
CA SER A 5 29.82 10.10 -9.05
C SER A 5 29.31 8.77 -9.65
N SER A 6 29.81 7.61 -9.20
CA SER A 6 29.36 6.29 -9.71
C SER A 6 28.12 5.74 -9.01
N VAL A 7 27.53 6.46 -8.05
CA VAL A 7 26.34 6.00 -7.31
C VAL A 7 25.08 6.04 -8.18
N PHE A 8 25.04 6.92 -9.18
CA PHE A 8 24.00 6.93 -10.20
C PHE A 8 24.37 5.90 -11.26
N ASN A 9 23.77 4.71 -11.18
CA ASN A 9 23.76 3.80 -12.30
C ASN A 9 23.16 4.58 -13.49
N GLN A 10 23.86 4.66 -14.62
CA GLN A 10 23.39 5.45 -15.78
C GLN A 10 22.13 4.84 -16.43
N TYR A 11 21.73 3.64 -15.99
CA TYR A 11 20.66 2.84 -16.57
C TYR A 11 19.79 2.24 -15.45
N GLY A 12 18.50 2.58 -15.43
CA GLY A 12 17.53 2.13 -14.43
C GLY A 12 17.63 2.85 -13.08
N LEU A 13 16.82 2.41 -12.11
CA LEU A 13 16.88 2.95 -10.75
C LEU A 13 18.20 2.55 -10.07
N PRO A 14 18.81 3.45 -9.26
CA PRO A 14 19.95 3.06 -8.46
C PRO A 14 19.57 1.95 -7.47
N GLY A 15 20.53 1.08 -7.14
CA GLY A 15 20.35 0.13 -6.05
C GLY A 15 20.15 0.85 -4.70
N LYS A 16 19.69 0.12 -3.69
CA LYS A 16 19.54 0.67 -2.33
C LYS A 16 20.85 1.32 -1.87
N ASN A 17 20.80 2.58 -1.45
CA ASN A 17 21.95 3.29 -0.90
C ASN A 17 21.49 4.31 0.15
N GLY A 18 22.03 4.21 1.37
CA GLY A 18 21.59 5.03 2.50
C GLY A 18 20.10 4.85 2.78
N LEU A 19 19.35 5.96 2.80
CA LEU A 19 17.89 5.95 3.03
C LEU A 19 17.07 5.74 1.75
N TYR A 20 17.71 5.71 0.57
CA TYR A 20 17.06 5.52 -0.71
C TYR A 20 16.76 4.03 -0.96
N ASP A 21 15.53 3.73 -1.37
CA ASP A 21 15.07 2.40 -1.75
C ASP A 21 14.17 2.51 -3.00
N PRO A 22 14.54 1.91 -4.15
CA PRO A 22 13.78 2.04 -5.40
C PRO A 22 12.37 1.45 -5.35
N SER A 23 12.08 0.61 -4.35
CA SER A 23 10.73 0.05 -4.13
C SER A 23 9.71 1.08 -3.61
N LYS A 24 10.17 2.26 -3.17
CA LYS A 24 9.31 3.33 -2.60
C LYS A 24 8.87 4.38 -3.61
N GLU A 25 9.19 4.19 -4.87
CA GLU A 25 8.79 5.12 -5.94
C GLU A 25 7.31 4.97 -6.29
N THR A 26 6.61 6.10 -6.40
CA THR A 26 5.16 6.20 -6.66
C THR A 26 4.89 7.05 -7.90
N GLU A 27 3.73 6.88 -8.53
CA GLU A 27 3.43 7.48 -9.85
C GLU A 27 1.97 7.97 -9.91
N ASN A 28 1.70 9.11 -10.55
CA ASN A 28 0.38 9.72 -10.68
C ASN A 28 0.21 10.31 -12.08
N CYS A 29 -0.99 10.31 -12.68
CA CYS A 29 -1.03 10.46 -14.15
C CYS A 29 -2.26 11.17 -14.75
N GLY A 30 -2.21 11.38 -16.06
CA GLY A 30 -3.35 11.67 -16.93
C GLY A 30 -3.60 10.51 -17.91
N VAL A 31 -4.85 10.08 -18.04
CA VAL A 31 -5.26 9.00 -18.97
C VAL A 31 -6.42 9.46 -19.85
N GLY A 32 -6.44 8.98 -21.11
CA GLY A 32 -7.57 9.15 -22.02
C GLY A 32 -7.52 8.21 -23.22
N PHE A 33 -8.61 8.13 -23.97
CA PHE A 33 -8.69 7.38 -25.22
C PHE A 33 -9.70 7.95 -26.20
N VAL A 34 -9.51 7.62 -27.48
CA VAL A 34 -10.47 7.81 -28.57
C VAL A 34 -10.72 6.46 -29.23
N ALA A 35 -11.97 6.16 -29.53
CA ALA A 35 -12.30 4.98 -30.34
C ALA A 35 -13.53 5.21 -31.21
N HIS A 36 -13.63 4.41 -32.28
CA HIS A 36 -14.85 4.32 -33.09
C HIS A 36 -15.69 3.14 -32.63
N ILE A 37 -16.94 3.39 -32.21
CA ILE A 37 -17.80 2.40 -31.54
C ILE A 37 -18.03 1.17 -32.42
N LYS A 38 -18.15 1.35 -33.74
CA LYS A 38 -18.32 0.27 -34.73
C LYS A 38 -17.00 -0.34 -35.24
N GLY A 39 -15.86 -0.04 -34.61
CA GLY A 39 -14.57 -0.63 -34.97
C GLY A 39 -13.98 -0.16 -36.32
N GLN A 40 -14.43 0.98 -36.87
CA GLN A 40 -13.89 1.50 -38.13
C GLN A 40 -12.52 2.18 -37.88
N PRO A 41 -11.44 1.71 -38.53
CA PRO A 41 -10.11 2.27 -38.32
C PRO A 41 -9.92 3.58 -39.09
N SER A 42 -9.25 4.54 -38.48
CA SER A 42 -8.90 5.82 -39.11
C SER A 42 -7.59 6.37 -38.53
N HIS A 43 -6.81 7.06 -39.34
CA HIS A 43 -5.62 7.77 -38.86
C HIS A 43 -6.00 8.94 -37.94
N GLN A 44 -7.18 9.54 -38.15
CA GLN A 44 -7.68 10.62 -37.31
C GLN A 44 -7.83 10.21 -35.83
N ILE A 45 -8.12 8.92 -35.55
CA ILE A 45 -8.20 8.41 -34.17
C ILE A 45 -6.84 8.50 -33.46
N VAL A 46 -5.75 8.25 -34.18
CA VAL A 46 -4.38 8.36 -33.66
C VAL A 46 -4.02 9.83 -33.41
N LEU A 47 -4.32 10.71 -34.37
CA LEU A 47 -4.08 12.15 -34.25
C LEU A 47 -4.88 12.78 -33.11
N ASP A 48 -6.14 12.36 -32.94
CA ASP A 48 -6.99 12.86 -31.87
C ASP A 48 -6.52 12.38 -30.50
N ALA A 49 -6.04 11.13 -30.40
CA ALA A 49 -5.46 10.61 -29.16
C ALA A 49 -4.17 11.35 -28.78
N ASP A 50 -3.29 11.64 -29.75
CA ASP A 50 -2.11 12.50 -29.53
C ASP A 50 -2.51 13.92 -29.09
N HIS A 51 -3.57 14.50 -29.69
CA HIS A 51 -4.08 15.80 -29.24
C HIS A 51 -4.58 15.75 -27.79
N ILE A 52 -5.30 14.69 -27.39
CA ILE A 52 -5.69 14.47 -25.99
C ILE A 52 -4.46 14.43 -25.08
N LEU A 53 -3.43 13.67 -25.48
CA LEU A 53 -2.20 13.53 -24.71
C LEU A 53 -1.54 14.89 -24.43
N ARG A 54 -1.39 15.72 -25.47
CA ARG A 54 -0.84 17.09 -25.35
C ARG A 54 -1.67 18.00 -24.45
N ARG A 55 -3.00 17.81 -24.42
CA ARG A 55 -3.91 18.57 -23.53
C ARG A 55 -3.87 18.11 -22.07
N MET A 56 -3.11 17.06 -21.74
CA MET A 56 -2.90 16.60 -20.38
C MET A 56 -1.53 16.97 -19.81
N GLU A 57 -0.72 17.78 -20.52
CA GLU A 57 0.62 18.19 -20.10
C GLU A 57 0.64 18.87 -18.71
N HIS A 58 -0.38 19.67 -18.38
CA HIS A 58 -0.50 20.31 -17.06
C HIS A 58 -0.72 19.33 -15.89
N ARG A 59 -0.92 18.04 -16.18
CA ARG A 59 -0.98 16.95 -15.19
C ARG A 59 0.32 16.15 -15.09
N GLY A 60 1.27 16.37 -16.00
CA GLY A 60 2.60 15.77 -15.97
C GLY A 60 3.60 16.62 -15.20
N ALA A 61 4.73 16.01 -14.84
CA ALA A 61 5.92 16.73 -14.40
C ALA A 61 6.94 16.72 -15.52
N CYS A 62 7.71 17.79 -15.61
CA CYS A 62 9.00 17.76 -16.31
C CYS A 62 10.07 17.37 -15.29
N GLY A 63 11.08 16.62 -15.73
CA GLY A 63 12.27 16.32 -14.95
C GLY A 63 13.09 17.58 -14.64
N CYS A 64 14.36 17.40 -14.25
CA CYS A 64 15.25 18.53 -13.99
C CYS A 64 15.51 19.42 -15.22
N GLU A 65 15.21 18.91 -16.42
CA GLU A 65 15.29 19.59 -17.71
C GLU A 65 13.88 19.73 -18.30
N THR A 66 13.57 20.87 -18.92
CA THR A 66 12.23 21.16 -19.46
C THR A 66 11.80 20.19 -20.57
N ASN A 67 12.76 19.59 -21.28
CA ASN A 67 12.55 18.67 -22.39
C ASN A 67 12.77 17.18 -22.03
N THR A 68 12.83 16.87 -20.74
CA THR A 68 12.88 15.50 -20.20
C THR A 68 11.56 15.21 -19.47
N GLY A 69 10.69 14.40 -20.06
CA GLY A 69 9.41 14.02 -19.45
C GLY A 69 9.48 12.72 -18.65
N ASP A 70 8.65 12.59 -17.61
CA ASP A 70 8.60 11.38 -16.77
C ASP A 70 8.08 10.15 -17.52
N GLY A 71 7.31 10.35 -18.59
CA GLY A 71 6.88 9.29 -19.49
C GLY A 71 5.56 9.59 -20.20
N ALA A 72 5.49 9.22 -21.47
CA ALA A 72 4.26 9.29 -22.26
C ALA A 72 4.16 8.08 -23.18
N GLY A 73 2.94 7.74 -23.57
CA GLY A 73 2.71 6.62 -24.48
C GLY A 73 1.33 6.59 -25.09
N ILE A 74 1.23 5.80 -26.15
CA ILE A 74 0.02 5.50 -26.90
C ILE A 74 -0.07 4.00 -27.18
N MET A 75 -1.25 3.43 -26.93
CA MET A 75 -1.63 2.08 -27.32
C MET A 75 -2.69 2.19 -28.40
N THR A 76 -2.55 1.43 -29.48
CA THR A 76 -3.52 1.39 -30.58
C THR A 76 -3.97 -0.04 -30.86
N SER A 77 -5.11 -0.19 -31.53
CA SER A 77 -5.40 -1.44 -32.25
C SER A 77 -4.34 -1.66 -33.34
N LEU A 78 -3.98 -2.92 -33.58
CA LEU A 78 -2.90 -3.29 -34.48
C LEU A 78 -3.15 -2.77 -35.92
N PRO A 79 -2.28 -1.87 -36.46
CA PRO A 79 -2.49 -1.21 -37.75
C PRO A 79 -2.04 -2.10 -38.91
N HIS A 80 -2.91 -3.03 -39.33
CA HIS A 80 -2.55 -4.09 -40.29
C HIS A 80 -1.98 -3.59 -41.62
N THR A 81 -2.58 -2.56 -42.22
CA THR A 81 -2.15 -1.99 -43.52
C THR A 81 -0.71 -1.49 -43.45
N PHE A 82 -0.44 -0.64 -42.46
CA PHE A 82 0.89 -0.11 -42.17
C PHE A 82 1.91 -1.23 -41.91
N LEU A 83 1.58 -2.17 -41.01
CA LEU A 83 2.49 -3.26 -40.64
C LEU A 83 2.83 -4.18 -41.81
N SER A 84 1.85 -4.47 -42.68
CA SER A 84 2.07 -5.30 -43.87
C SER A 84 3.03 -4.64 -44.84
N ARG A 85 2.88 -3.32 -45.05
CA ARG A 85 3.80 -2.55 -45.89
C ARG A 85 5.22 -2.55 -45.32
N VAL A 86 5.41 -2.17 -44.05
CA VAL A 86 6.76 -2.08 -43.46
C VAL A 86 7.43 -3.44 -43.29
N ALA A 87 6.66 -4.51 -43.07
CA ALA A 87 7.21 -5.87 -43.05
C ALA A 87 7.65 -6.33 -44.45
N LYS A 88 6.91 -5.97 -45.50
CA LYS A 88 7.31 -6.25 -46.88
C LYS A 88 8.61 -5.51 -47.24
N GLU A 89 8.72 -4.25 -46.83
CA GLU A 89 9.93 -3.43 -47.01
C GLU A 89 11.12 -4.00 -46.23
N ALA A 90 10.92 -4.41 -44.96
CA ALA A 90 12.00 -4.87 -44.09
C ALA A 90 12.46 -6.32 -44.35
N PHE A 91 11.54 -7.21 -44.71
CA PHE A 91 11.79 -8.67 -44.76
C PHE A 91 11.55 -9.30 -46.13
N GLY A 92 11.04 -8.55 -47.12
CA GLY A 92 10.64 -9.09 -48.42
C GLY A 92 9.46 -10.06 -48.35
N THR A 93 8.80 -10.20 -47.19
CA THR A 93 7.80 -11.23 -46.91
C THR A 93 6.43 -10.59 -46.68
N ASP A 94 5.38 -11.20 -47.24
CA ASP A 94 4.00 -10.78 -46.97
C ASP A 94 3.56 -11.30 -45.60
N LEU A 95 2.97 -10.42 -44.79
CA LEU A 95 2.46 -10.84 -43.48
C LEU A 95 1.26 -11.79 -43.65
N PRO A 96 1.09 -12.76 -42.73
CA PRO A 96 -0.16 -13.50 -42.61
C PRO A 96 -1.37 -12.59 -42.42
N ALA A 97 -2.58 -13.13 -42.64
CA ALA A 97 -3.82 -12.41 -42.36
C ALA A 97 -3.90 -11.89 -40.91
N LYS A 98 -4.66 -10.81 -40.68
CA LYS A 98 -4.92 -10.27 -39.33
C LYS A 98 -5.34 -11.39 -38.36
N GLY A 99 -4.73 -11.43 -37.18
CA GLY A 99 -4.95 -12.50 -36.19
C GLY A 99 -4.08 -13.75 -36.37
N ARG A 100 -3.31 -13.86 -37.45
CA ARG A 100 -2.34 -14.94 -37.72
C ARG A 100 -0.88 -14.51 -37.58
N TYR A 101 -0.64 -13.24 -37.23
CA TYR A 101 0.65 -12.70 -36.86
C TYR A 101 0.48 -11.68 -35.75
N ALA A 102 1.54 -11.48 -34.98
CA ALA A 102 1.66 -10.47 -33.95
C ALA A 102 2.84 -9.55 -34.28
N ALA A 103 2.72 -8.29 -33.86
CA ALA A 103 3.83 -7.36 -33.84
C ALA A 103 3.93 -6.72 -32.45
N GLY A 104 5.13 -6.29 -32.09
CA GLY A 104 5.37 -5.72 -30.78
C GLY A 104 6.66 -4.91 -30.72
N ASN A 105 6.63 -3.80 -29.99
CA ASN A 105 7.82 -2.99 -29.75
C ASN A 105 8.58 -3.55 -28.54
N VAL A 106 9.88 -3.75 -28.72
CA VAL A 106 10.79 -4.34 -27.71
C VAL A 106 11.96 -3.38 -27.47
N PHE A 107 12.17 -3.05 -26.21
CA PHE A 107 13.36 -2.35 -25.74
C PHE A 107 14.47 -3.36 -25.49
N LEU A 108 15.67 -3.04 -25.98
CA LEU A 108 16.84 -3.89 -25.97
C LEU A 108 18.04 -3.09 -25.44
N PRO A 109 19.09 -3.78 -24.94
CA PRO A 109 20.38 -3.18 -24.64
C PRO A 109 20.92 -2.35 -25.80
N VAL A 110 21.61 -1.25 -25.47
CA VAL A 110 22.33 -0.42 -26.44
C VAL A 110 23.63 -1.11 -26.89
N ASP A 111 24.26 -1.87 -25.98
CA ASP A 111 25.39 -2.72 -26.31
C ASP A 111 24.98 -3.79 -27.34
N THR A 112 25.72 -3.84 -28.45
CA THR A 112 25.36 -4.70 -29.59
C THR A 112 25.49 -6.19 -29.27
N SER A 113 26.46 -6.58 -28.44
CA SER A 113 26.67 -7.98 -28.06
C SER A 113 25.56 -8.47 -27.12
N GLU A 114 25.22 -7.65 -26.11
CA GLU A 114 24.10 -7.94 -25.21
C GLU A 114 22.75 -7.94 -25.96
N ARG A 115 22.56 -7.02 -26.91
CA ARG A 115 21.37 -6.96 -27.77
C ARG A 115 21.19 -8.24 -28.59
N GLU A 116 22.22 -8.69 -29.29
CA GLU A 116 22.12 -9.93 -30.09
C GLU A 116 21.93 -11.17 -29.21
N THR A 117 22.51 -11.17 -28.00
CA THR A 117 22.24 -12.21 -27.00
C THR A 117 20.77 -12.22 -26.59
N CYS A 118 20.18 -11.05 -26.30
CA CYS A 118 18.76 -10.93 -25.99
C CYS A 118 17.89 -11.43 -27.14
N LYS A 119 18.16 -10.98 -28.38
CA LYS A 119 17.41 -11.42 -29.58
C LYS A 119 17.50 -12.93 -29.79
N LYS A 120 18.67 -13.52 -29.59
CA LYS A 120 18.85 -14.98 -29.66
C LYS A 120 17.96 -15.71 -28.65
N LEU A 121 18.00 -15.29 -27.38
CA LEU A 121 17.17 -15.88 -26.32
C LEU A 121 15.67 -15.76 -26.63
N ILE A 122 15.24 -14.59 -27.13
CA ILE A 122 13.85 -14.36 -27.54
C ILE A 122 13.45 -15.30 -28.69
N ASN A 123 14.28 -15.41 -29.71
CA ASN A 123 14.03 -16.29 -30.84
C ASN A 123 13.92 -17.76 -30.40
N GLU A 124 14.76 -18.19 -29.47
CA GLU A 124 14.69 -19.52 -28.85
C GLU A 124 13.37 -19.73 -28.10
N GLN A 125 12.90 -18.75 -27.32
CA GLN A 125 11.62 -18.86 -26.61
C GLN A 125 10.41 -18.84 -27.55
N ILE A 126 10.44 -18.08 -28.65
CA ILE A 126 9.41 -18.10 -29.69
C ILE A 126 9.32 -19.48 -30.32
N ALA A 127 10.47 -20.06 -30.68
CA ALA A 127 10.54 -21.42 -31.23
C ALA A 127 10.09 -22.47 -30.21
N ALA A 128 10.47 -22.34 -28.94
CA ALA A 128 10.05 -23.23 -27.86
C ALA A 128 8.54 -23.14 -27.56
N ALA A 129 7.90 -22.00 -27.84
CA ALA A 129 6.45 -21.83 -27.81
C ALA A 129 5.75 -22.33 -29.10
N GLY A 130 6.51 -22.91 -30.04
CA GLY A 130 6.01 -23.44 -31.31
C GLY A 130 5.64 -22.38 -32.34
N GLN A 131 5.99 -21.10 -32.12
CA GLN A 131 5.64 -20.00 -33.02
C GLN A 131 6.76 -19.73 -34.02
N LYS A 132 6.43 -19.00 -35.10
CA LYS A 132 7.38 -18.71 -36.19
C LYS A 132 7.90 -17.29 -36.10
N LEU A 133 9.21 -17.12 -35.96
CA LEU A 133 9.82 -15.80 -36.12
C LEU A 133 9.66 -15.33 -37.58
N ILE A 134 9.09 -14.14 -37.78
CA ILE A 134 9.03 -13.51 -39.11
C ILE A 134 10.26 -12.60 -39.29
N GLY A 135 10.56 -11.76 -38.29
CA GLY A 135 11.71 -10.88 -38.36
C GLY A 135 11.75 -9.79 -37.29
N TRP A 136 12.88 -9.10 -37.25
CA TRP A 136 13.15 -7.94 -36.39
C TRP A 136 13.33 -6.70 -37.26
N ARG A 137 12.44 -5.72 -37.12
CA ARG A 137 12.51 -4.42 -37.82
C ARG A 137 13.09 -3.38 -36.87
N LEU A 138 14.09 -2.62 -37.30
CA LEU A 138 14.52 -1.45 -36.54
C LEU A 138 13.34 -0.47 -36.41
N LEU A 139 12.97 -0.10 -35.19
CA LEU A 139 11.88 0.85 -34.98
C LEU A 139 12.41 2.26 -35.25
N PRO A 140 11.89 3.00 -36.25
CA PRO A 140 12.37 4.34 -36.53
C PRO A 140 12.02 5.26 -35.35
N VAL A 141 13.04 5.94 -34.84
CA VAL A 141 12.93 6.96 -33.79
C VAL A 141 13.64 8.23 -34.23
N SER A 142 13.23 9.38 -33.70
CA SER A 142 13.86 10.67 -34.03
C SER A 142 14.08 11.53 -32.79
N PRO A 143 15.06 11.19 -31.93
CA PRO A 143 15.34 11.91 -30.68
C PRO A 143 15.65 13.40 -30.90
N GLU A 144 16.31 13.76 -32.00
CA GLU A 144 16.65 15.15 -32.35
C GLU A 144 15.40 15.94 -32.75
N LYS A 145 14.51 15.33 -33.55
CA LYS A 145 13.28 15.99 -34.01
C LYS A 145 12.30 16.24 -32.87
N ALA A 146 12.30 15.34 -31.88
CA ALA A 146 11.47 15.42 -30.69
C ALA A 146 12.10 16.25 -29.56
N ASP A 147 13.30 16.81 -29.75
CA ASP A 147 14.02 17.55 -28.72
C ASP A 147 14.15 16.77 -27.39
N ILE A 148 14.56 15.51 -27.46
CA ILE A 148 14.69 14.67 -26.26
C ILE A 148 15.85 15.15 -25.39
N GLY A 149 15.55 15.43 -24.12
CA GLY A 149 16.54 15.90 -23.15
C GLY A 149 17.70 14.91 -22.93
N PRO A 150 18.89 15.41 -22.57
CA PRO A 150 20.11 14.60 -22.39
C PRO A 150 19.92 13.40 -21.45
N THR A 151 19.18 13.57 -20.35
CA THR A 151 18.96 12.51 -19.35
C THR A 151 18.15 11.36 -19.93
N ALA A 152 17.02 11.67 -20.58
CA ALA A 152 16.20 10.66 -21.26
C ALA A 152 16.95 9.97 -22.39
N ARG A 153 17.74 10.75 -23.16
CA ARG A 153 18.55 10.24 -24.28
C ARG A 153 19.64 9.29 -23.82
N GLN A 154 20.30 9.55 -22.69
CA GLN A 154 21.33 8.68 -22.14
C GLN A 154 20.77 7.30 -21.71
N ALA A 155 19.55 7.29 -21.18
CA ALA A 155 18.87 6.06 -20.75
C ALA A 155 18.05 5.40 -21.86
N MET A 156 18.05 5.95 -23.09
CA MET A 156 17.24 5.46 -24.20
C MET A 156 17.68 4.05 -24.62
N PRO A 157 16.77 3.06 -24.61
CA PRO A 157 17.08 1.72 -25.07
C PRO A 157 17.21 1.68 -26.60
N HIS A 158 17.84 0.64 -27.11
CA HIS A 158 17.71 0.29 -28.52
C HIS A 158 16.31 -0.28 -28.76
N MET A 159 15.61 0.17 -29.79
CA MET A 159 14.21 -0.22 -30.03
C MET A 159 14.07 -0.99 -31.34
N GLU A 160 13.51 -2.19 -31.25
CA GLU A 160 13.15 -2.99 -32.43
C GLU A 160 11.70 -3.47 -32.34
N GLN A 161 11.07 -3.61 -33.49
CA GLN A 161 9.74 -4.17 -33.66
C GLN A 161 9.87 -5.63 -34.08
N LEU A 162 9.34 -6.51 -33.23
CA LEU A 162 9.36 -7.96 -33.42
C LEU A 162 8.09 -8.44 -34.11
N PHE A 163 8.23 -9.24 -35.16
CA PHE A 163 7.13 -9.89 -35.87
C PHE A 163 7.15 -11.41 -35.68
N VAL A 164 6.01 -11.96 -35.26
CA VAL A 164 5.85 -13.41 -35.00
C VAL A 164 4.61 -13.91 -35.73
N GLY A 165 4.74 -15.01 -36.47
CA GLY A 165 3.67 -15.70 -37.15
C GLY A 165 3.14 -16.87 -36.32
N ALA A 166 1.82 -17.04 -36.32
CA ALA A 166 1.16 -18.14 -35.64
C ALA A 166 1.45 -19.48 -36.34
N ALA A 167 1.75 -20.51 -35.56
CA ALA A 167 1.88 -21.88 -36.06
C ALA A 167 0.59 -22.36 -36.74
N GLN A 168 0.69 -23.38 -37.59
CA GLN A 168 -0.49 -23.96 -38.24
C GLN A 168 -1.48 -24.48 -37.18
N GLY A 169 -2.76 -24.15 -37.32
CA GLY A 169 -3.80 -24.53 -36.34
C GLY A 169 -3.97 -23.58 -35.15
N ILE A 170 -3.01 -22.70 -34.86
CA ILE A 170 -3.06 -21.78 -33.71
C ILE A 170 -3.58 -20.40 -34.13
N SER A 171 -4.61 -19.87 -33.48
CA SER A 171 -5.12 -18.50 -33.73
C SER A 171 -5.82 -17.91 -32.50
N GLY A 172 -6.15 -16.61 -32.58
CA GLY A 172 -6.93 -15.92 -31.55
C GLY A 172 -6.27 -15.98 -30.17
N ASP A 173 -7.05 -16.33 -29.15
CA ASP A 173 -6.59 -16.33 -27.75
C ASP A 173 -5.56 -17.42 -27.45
N GLU A 174 -5.49 -18.49 -28.25
CA GLU A 174 -4.43 -19.49 -28.13
C GLU A 174 -3.08 -18.93 -28.59
N PHE A 175 -3.09 -18.18 -29.69
CA PHE A 175 -1.87 -17.52 -30.17
C PHE A 175 -1.36 -16.52 -29.13
N GLU A 176 -2.27 -15.77 -28.52
CA GLU A 176 -1.93 -14.80 -27.47
C GLU A 176 -1.29 -15.43 -26.24
N ARG A 177 -1.85 -16.55 -25.79
CA ARG A 177 -1.24 -17.35 -24.72
C ARG A 177 0.17 -17.79 -25.07
N LYS A 178 0.42 -18.27 -26.29
CA LYS A 178 1.77 -18.72 -26.69
C LYS A 178 2.76 -17.57 -26.76
N LEU A 179 2.33 -16.39 -27.20
CA LEU A 179 3.15 -15.18 -27.15
C LEU A 179 3.44 -14.76 -25.71
N TYR A 180 2.44 -14.80 -24.82
CA TYR A 180 2.61 -14.51 -23.39
C TYR A 180 3.64 -15.44 -22.74
N VAL A 181 3.55 -16.76 -22.98
CA VAL A 181 4.53 -17.74 -22.48
C VAL A 181 5.92 -17.42 -23.00
N ALA A 182 6.10 -17.17 -24.30
CA ALA A 182 7.40 -16.82 -24.87
C ALA A 182 7.96 -15.53 -24.25
N ARG A 183 7.10 -14.52 -24.04
CA ARG A 183 7.45 -13.21 -23.49
C ARG A 183 7.91 -13.32 -22.04
N LYS A 184 7.15 -14.01 -21.19
CA LYS A 184 7.50 -14.24 -19.76
C LYS A 184 8.81 -14.99 -19.62
N ASN A 185 8.97 -16.10 -20.35
CA ASN A 185 10.21 -16.88 -20.33
C ASN A 185 11.42 -16.05 -20.78
N SER A 186 11.26 -15.26 -21.83
CA SER A 186 12.33 -14.38 -22.32
C SER A 186 12.70 -13.33 -21.27
N THR A 187 11.71 -12.70 -20.64
CA THR A 187 11.93 -11.74 -19.54
C THR A 187 12.69 -12.37 -18.39
N HIS A 188 12.27 -13.54 -17.90
CA HIS A 188 12.97 -14.22 -16.81
C HIS A 188 14.39 -14.62 -17.19
N ALA A 189 14.60 -15.15 -18.39
CA ALA A 189 15.91 -15.56 -18.87
C ALA A 189 16.88 -14.37 -19.03
N ILE A 190 16.38 -13.21 -19.44
CA ILE A 190 17.21 -12.03 -19.71
C ILE A 190 17.42 -11.19 -18.43
N ARG A 191 16.35 -10.83 -17.71
CA ARG A 191 16.42 -9.94 -16.53
C ARG A 191 17.19 -10.57 -15.36
N ASN A 192 17.18 -11.89 -15.23
CA ASN A 192 17.95 -12.59 -14.19
C ASN A 192 19.38 -12.97 -14.63
N ASN A 193 19.79 -12.61 -15.85
CA ASN A 193 21.11 -12.95 -16.36
C ASN A 193 22.16 -11.94 -15.88
N THR A 194 22.88 -12.28 -14.81
CA THR A 194 23.93 -11.44 -14.22
C THR A 194 25.12 -11.14 -15.13
N ARG A 195 25.24 -11.81 -16.29
CA ARG A 195 26.28 -11.55 -17.29
C ARG A 195 25.92 -10.37 -18.21
N LEU A 196 24.64 -10.00 -18.30
CA LEU A 196 24.16 -8.88 -19.09
C LEU A 196 24.12 -7.62 -18.21
N LYS A 197 25.02 -6.67 -18.46
CA LYS A 197 25.11 -5.44 -17.66
C LYS A 197 23.94 -4.50 -17.90
N GLN A 198 23.33 -4.57 -19.09
CA GLN A 198 22.19 -3.77 -19.50
C GLN A 198 20.89 -4.58 -19.53
N ALA A 199 20.82 -5.71 -18.80
CA ALA A 199 19.61 -6.53 -18.69
C ALA A 199 18.38 -5.71 -18.28
N SER A 200 18.55 -4.70 -17.42
CA SER A 200 17.48 -3.82 -16.95
C SER A 200 16.85 -2.94 -18.03
N MET A 201 17.49 -2.78 -19.20
CA MET A 201 16.90 -2.08 -20.35
C MET A 201 15.91 -2.95 -21.13
N PHE A 202 16.01 -4.28 -20.99
CA PHE A 202 15.21 -5.20 -21.79
C PHE A 202 13.75 -5.17 -21.38
N TYR A 203 12.83 -4.80 -22.27
CA TYR A 203 11.41 -4.75 -21.95
C TYR A 203 10.52 -4.94 -23.17
N TYR A 204 9.51 -5.79 -23.04
CA TYR A 204 8.43 -5.86 -24.03
C TYR A 204 7.37 -4.79 -23.73
N CYS A 205 7.27 -3.79 -24.59
CA CYS A 205 6.16 -2.82 -24.53
C CYS A 205 4.85 -3.50 -24.89
N SER A 206 4.88 -4.33 -25.93
CA SER A 206 3.76 -5.14 -26.40
C SER A 206 4.29 -6.28 -27.26
N LEU A 207 3.49 -7.33 -27.43
CA LEU A 207 3.65 -8.34 -28.48
C LEU A 207 2.30 -9.03 -28.66
N SER A 208 1.51 -8.57 -29.63
CA SER A 208 0.11 -8.97 -29.78
C SER A 208 -0.35 -8.90 -31.26
N PRO A 209 -1.31 -9.74 -31.70
CA PRO A 209 -2.02 -9.68 -32.97
C PRO A 209 -3.18 -8.68 -32.93
N ARG A 210 -3.42 -7.99 -31.79
CA ARG A 210 -4.56 -7.09 -31.59
C ARG A 210 -4.19 -5.67 -31.22
N VAL A 211 -3.17 -5.49 -30.40
CA VAL A 211 -2.76 -4.17 -29.90
C VAL A 211 -1.26 -3.95 -30.04
N ILE A 212 -0.83 -2.70 -30.11
CA ILE A 212 0.58 -2.32 -30.09
C ILE A 212 0.78 -1.06 -29.26
N VAL A 213 1.91 -1.00 -28.55
CA VAL A 213 2.25 0.09 -27.62
C VAL A 213 3.51 0.80 -28.08
N TYR A 214 3.42 2.13 -28.20
CA TYR A 214 4.52 3.06 -28.41
C TYR A 214 4.62 3.95 -27.17
N LYS A 215 5.75 3.93 -26.46
CA LYS A 215 5.90 4.65 -25.19
C LYS A 215 7.35 4.98 -24.93
N GLY A 216 7.62 5.93 -24.05
CA GLY A 216 8.97 6.23 -23.63
C GLY A 216 9.04 7.35 -22.61
N MET A 217 10.27 7.71 -22.25
CA MET A 217 10.56 8.85 -21.37
C MET A 217 10.43 10.16 -22.17
N LEU A 218 9.18 10.53 -22.44
CA LEU A 218 8.78 11.58 -23.38
C LEU A 218 7.82 12.56 -22.68
N ASN A 219 7.92 13.84 -23.02
CA ASN A 219 6.83 14.79 -22.81
C ASN A 219 5.65 14.44 -23.74
N PRO A 220 4.41 14.79 -23.37
CA PRO A 220 3.22 14.52 -24.18
C PRO A 220 3.30 14.97 -25.65
N ASP A 221 3.93 16.11 -25.94
CA ASP A 221 4.08 16.69 -27.27
C ASP A 221 5.18 16.04 -28.13
N GLN A 222 6.05 15.26 -27.52
CA GLN A 222 7.19 14.60 -28.17
C GLN A 222 6.81 13.27 -28.86
N MET A 223 5.62 12.70 -28.60
CA MET A 223 5.23 11.37 -29.07
C MET A 223 5.32 11.18 -30.59
N LEU A 224 4.56 11.96 -31.37
CA LEU A 224 4.55 11.87 -32.84
C LEU A 224 5.89 12.29 -33.47
N PRO A 225 6.56 13.37 -33.02
CA PRO A 225 7.90 13.70 -33.47
C PRO A 225 8.92 12.58 -33.24
N PHE A 226 8.83 11.88 -32.11
CA PHE A 226 9.77 10.83 -31.73
C PHE A 226 9.54 9.52 -32.46
N TYR A 227 8.29 9.13 -32.71
CA TYR A 227 7.91 7.90 -33.42
C TYR A 227 7.26 8.20 -34.78
N PRO A 228 8.05 8.34 -35.87
CA PRO A 228 7.53 8.62 -37.22
C PRO A 228 6.47 7.64 -37.73
N ASP A 229 6.48 6.38 -37.28
CA ASP A 229 5.45 5.39 -37.61
C ASP A 229 4.04 5.90 -37.31
N LEU A 230 3.85 6.59 -36.17
CA LEU A 230 2.55 7.11 -35.73
C LEU A 230 2.03 8.27 -36.60
N ALA A 231 2.92 8.91 -37.38
CA ALA A 231 2.57 10.00 -38.28
C ALA A 231 2.31 9.52 -39.72
N ALA A 232 2.46 8.23 -40.01
CA ALA A 232 2.20 7.69 -41.34
C ALA A 232 0.69 7.62 -41.63
N GLU A 233 0.25 8.16 -42.77
CA GLU A 233 -1.17 8.25 -43.14
C GLU A 233 -1.87 6.88 -43.22
N ASP A 234 -1.13 5.82 -43.56
CA ASP A 234 -1.64 4.45 -43.62
C ASP A 234 -1.64 3.73 -42.26
N TYR A 235 -1.13 4.36 -41.21
CA TYR A 235 -1.30 3.92 -39.82
C TYR A 235 -2.72 4.23 -39.37
N THR A 236 -3.62 3.27 -39.57
CA THR A 236 -5.04 3.39 -39.18
C THR A 236 -5.37 2.46 -38.02
N ALA A 237 -6.10 2.97 -37.04
CA ALA A 237 -6.50 2.24 -35.84
C ALA A 237 -7.96 2.57 -35.49
N HIS A 238 -8.72 1.61 -34.95
CA HIS A 238 -10.10 1.83 -34.50
C HIS A 238 -10.20 2.29 -33.04
N LEU A 239 -9.10 2.16 -32.28
CA LEU A 239 -8.93 2.69 -30.94
C LEU A 239 -7.50 3.21 -30.74
N ALA A 240 -7.37 4.24 -29.92
CA ALA A 240 -6.10 4.75 -29.43
C ALA A 240 -6.26 5.25 -27.97
N MET A 241 -5.46 4.69 -27.06
CA MET A 241 -5.41 5.04 -25.64
C MET A 241 -4.07 5.69 -25.34
N VAL A 242 -4.08 6.79 -24.59
CA VAL A 242 -2.90 7.58 -24.25
C VAL A 242 -2.76 7.76 -22.75
N HIS A 243 -1.52 7.95 -22.34
CA HIS A 243 -1.19 8.17 -20.95
C HIS A 243 0.02 9.10 -20.82
N SER A 244 -0.04 10.01 -19.84
CA SER A 244 1.08 10.86 -19.40
C SER A 244 1.37 10.60 -17.93
N ARG A 245 2.64 10.32 -17.62
CA ARG A 245 3.15 9.93 -16.31
C ARG A 245 3.67 11.14 -15.53
N PHE A 246 3.44 11.16 -14.21
CA PHE A 246 4.11 12.01 -13.23
C PHE A 246 4.76 11.08 -12.20
N SER A 247 6.05 11.27 -11.95
CA SER A 247 6.87 10.45 -11.07
C SER A 247 7.30 11.24 -9.84
N THR A 248 7.51 10.56 -8.71
CA THR A 248 8.18 11.17 -7.55
C THR A 248 9.71 11.21 -7.66
N ASN A 249 10.28 10.65 -8.74
CA ASN A 249 11.72 10.64 -8.98
C ASN A 249 12.11 11.32 -10.28
N THR A 250 13.39 11.74 -10.32
CA THR A 250 14.08 12.25 -11.50
C THR A 250 14.93 11.18 -12.20
N PHE A 251 14.74 9.89 -11.88
CA PHE A 251 15.55 8.81 -12.42
C PHE A 251 14.99 8.31 -13.76
N PRO A 252 15.81 8.20 -14.80
CA PRO A 252 15.30 7.89 -16.13
C PRO A 252 14.87 6.42 -16.24
N SER A 253 13.60 6.19 -16.63
CA SER A 253 13.02 4.84 -16.79
C SER A 253 12.04 4.76 -17.95
N TRP A 254 12.51 4.27 -19.10
CA TRP A 254 11.71 4.15 -20.33
C TRP A 254 10.61 3.09 -20.23
N ASP A 255 10.89 1.97 -19.56
CA ASP A 255 9.99 0.82 -19.45
C ASP A 255 8.77 1.09 -18.55
N ARG A 256 8.88 2.05 -17.62
CA ARG A 256 7.81 2.46 -16.69
C ARG A 256 6.77 3.42 -17.28
N ALA A 257 7.05 4.03 -18.42
CA ALA A 257 6.01 4.78 -19.15
C ALA A 257 4.79 3.87 -19.41
N GLN A 258 3.59 4.44 -19.41
CA GLN A 258 2.37 3.72 -19.77
C GLN A 258 1.83 4.25 -21.11
N PRO A 259 0.93 3.54 -21.82
CA PRO A 259 0.20 2.33 -21.43
C PRO A 259 1.06 1.09 -21.08
N CYS A 260 0.54 0.25 -20.19
CA CYS A 260 1.01 -1.12 -19.98
C CYS A 260 0.50 -2.03 -21.13
N ARG A 261 0.42 -3.35 -20.96
CA ARG A 261 0.10 -4.26 -22.07
C ARG A 261 -1.39 -4.30 -22.40
N PHE A 262 -2.23 -4.19 -21.38
CA PHE A 262 -3.70 -4.21 -21.52
C PHE A 262 -4.41 -3.04 -20.83
N MET A 263 -3.67 -2.18 -20.14
CA MET A 263 -4.25 -1.10 -19.34
C MET A 263 -3.39 0.16 -19.24
N SER A 264 -4.05 1.25 -18.87
CA SER A 264 -3.44 2.45 -18.32
C SER A 264 -4.08 2.75 -16.97
N HIS A 265 -3.25 3.12 -16.01
CA HIS A 265 -3.63 3.40 -14.65
C HIS A 265 -3.34 4.85 -14.31
N ASN A 266 -4.40 5.58 -13.97
CA ASN A 266 -4.26 6.86 -13.33
C ASN A 266 -4.60 6.74 -11.84
N GLY A 267 -3.59 6.73 -10.98
CA GLY A 267 -3.75 6.58 -9.53
C GLY A 267 -2.58 5.84 -8.90
N GLU A 268 -2.79 5.28 -7.70
CA GLU A 268 -1.78 4.54 -6.93
C GLU A 268 -2.45 3.36 -6.21
N ILE A 269 -1.91 2.15 -6.36
CA ILE A 269 -2.38 0.96 -5.64
C ILE A 269 -1.75 0.90 -4.24
N ASN A 270 -2.50 1.27 -3.22
CA ASN A 270 -2.01 1.39 -1.84
C ASN A 270 -1.87 0.03 -1.09
N THR A 271 -2.31 -1.07 -1.70
CA THR A 271 -2.21 -2.44 -1.16
C THR A 271 -1.16 -3.32 -1.85
N ARG A 272 -0.32 -2.71 -2.71
CA ARG A 272 0.60 -3.39 -3.63
C ARG A 272 1.41 -4.53 -3.00
N LEU A 273 2.05 -4.30 -1.85
CA LEU A 273 2.92 -5.30 -1.22
C LEU A 273 2.12 -6.54 -0.76
N GLY A 274 0.95 -6.32 -0.18
CA GLY A 274 0.02 -7.40 0.19
C GLY A 274 -0.43 -8.19 -1.04
N ASN A 275 -0.82 -7.49 -2.10
CA ASN A 275 -1.23 -8.12 -3.35
C ASN A 275 -0.11 -8.97 -3.98
N ALA A 276 1.14 -8.48 -3.94
CA ALA A 276 2.28 -9.23 -4.42
C ALA A 276 2.56 -10.49 -3.59
N ASN A 277 2.47 -10.39 -2.26
CA ASN A 277 2.64 -11.54 -1.36
C ASN A 277 1.56 -12.61 -1.58
N TRP A 278 0.30 -12.20 -1.73
CA TRP A 278 -0.80 -13.13 -2.02
C TRP A 278 -0.67 -13.76 -3.40
N MET A 279 -0.25 -12.99 -4.41
CA MET A 279 0.00 -13.54 -5.73
C MET A 279 1.12 -14.57 -5.70
N SER A 280 2.24 -14.27 -5.04
CA SER A 280 3.34 -15.23 -4.81
C SER A 280 2.85 -16.50 -4.11
N ALA A 281 2.05 -16.37 -3.06
CA ALA A 281 1.51 -17.55 -2.36
C ALA A 281 0.56 -18.41 -3.22
N ARG A 282 -0.12 -17.82 -4.22
CA ARG A 282 -1.00 -18.54 -5.16
C ARG A 282 -0.24 -19.28 -6.25
N GLU A 283 1.03 -18.96 -6.50
CA GLU A 283 1.87 -19.67 -7.48
C GLU A 283 2.00 -21.16 -7.14
N GLY A 284 1.93 -21.54 -5.86
CA GLY A 284 2.03 -22.93 -5.41
C GLY A 284 0.77 -23.77 -5.63
N VAL A 285 -0.35 -23.15 -6.02
CA VAL A 285 -1.61 -23.83 -6.40
C VAL A 285 -2.08 -23.45 -7.80
N ALA A 286 -1.23 -22.78 -8.58
CA ALA A 286 -1.56 -22.31 -9.92
C ALA A 286 -1.61 -23.48 -10.91
N GLU A 287 -2.78 -23.70 -11.49
CA GLU A 287 -3.04 -24.73 -12.49
C GLU A 287 -3.90 -24.16 -13.61
N SER A 288 -3.77 -24.67 -14.83
CA SER A 288 -4.64 -24.25 -15.92
C SER A 288 -4.61 -25.26 -17.06
N ALA A 289 -5.79 -25.73 -17.47
CA ALA A 289 -5.91 -26.56 -18.66
C ALA A 289 -5.44 -25.85 -19.94
N LEU A 290 -5.53 -24.51 -19.99
CA LEU A 290 -5.13 -23.70 -21.14
C LEU A 290 -3.61 -23.52 -21.25
N PHE A 291 -2.87 -23.60 -20.14
CA PHE A 291 -1.42 -23.54 -20.11
C PHE A 291 -0.77 -24.94 -20.07
N GLY A 292 -1.41 -25.91 -19.43
CA GLY A 292 -0.77 -27.19 -19.11
C GLY A 292 0.51 -26.96 -18.31
N ASP A 293 1.60 -27.66 -18.67
CA ASP A 293 2.89 -27.53 -18.01
C ASP A 293 3.57 -26.17 -18.20
N ASP A 294 3.14 -25.37 -19.19
CA ASP A 294 3.69 -24.02 -19.41
C ASP A 294 3.38 -23.06 -18.24
N ILE A 295 2.41 -23.39 -17.36
CA ILE A 295 2.09 -22.55 -16.19
C ILE A 295 3.32 -22.36 -15.27
N LYS A 296 4.16 -23.38 -15.11
CA LYS A 296 5.37 -23.29 -14.27
C LYS A 296 6.44 -22.39 -14.90
N ARG A 297 6.40 -22.23 -16.22
CA ARG A 297 7.38 -21.48 -17.00
C ARG A 297 7.12 -19.96 -17.00
N ILE A 298 5.93 -19.54 -16.58
CA ILE A 298 5.55 -18.12 -16.51
C ILE A 298 5.73 -17.53 -15.11
N LEU A 299 6.14 -18.33 -14.13
CA LEU A 299 6.39 -17.91 -12.74
C LEU A 299 7.82 -17.35 -12.57
N PRO A 300 8.03 -16.30 -11.77
CA PRO A 300 7.01 -15.55 -11.02
C PRO A 300 6.14 -14.67 -11.93
N VAL A 301 4.86 -14.54 -11.57
CA VAL A 301 3.84 -13.80 -12.34
C VAL A 301 4.15 -12.32 -12.38
N ILE A 302 4.37 -11.72 -11.20
CA ILE A 302 4.77 -10.31 -11.08
C ILE A 302 6.27 -10.24 -11.36
N GLU A 303 6.62 -9.49 -12.40
CA GLU A 303 8.01 -9.24 -12.76
C GLU A 303 8.68 -8.36 -11.68
N PRO A 304 9.97 -8.58 -11.36
CA PRO A 304 10.69 -7.69 -10.44
C PRO A 304 10.79 -6.26 -11.01
N ASP A 305 10.88 -5.27 -10.12
CA ASP A 305 11.17 -3.85 -10.43
C ASP A 305 10.14 -3.08 -11.28
N VAL A 306 8.96 -3.65 -11.53
CA VAL A 306 7.84 -2.96 -12.18
C VAL A 306 7.17 -1.94 -11.23
N SER A 307 6.37 -1.01 -11.76
CA SER A 307 5.53 -0.13 -10.94
C SER A 307 4.34 -0.89 -10.33
N ASP A 308 3.55 -0.22 -9.49
CA ASP A 308 2.28 -0.74 -8.99
C ASP A 308 1.33 -1.14 -10.14
N SER A 309 1.25 -0.28 -11.15
CA SER A 309 0.48 -0.39 -12.37
C SER A 309 0.98 -1.55 -13.24
N GLY A 310 2.31 -1.72 -13.33
CA GLY A 310 2.90 -2.88 -14.00
C GLY A 310 2.63 -4.20 -13.26
N SER A 311 2.60 -4.17 -11.92
CA SER A 311 2.24 -5.34 -11.11
C SER A 311 0.78 -5.74 -11.34
N PHE A 312 -0.12 -4.75 -11.40
CA PHE A 312 -1.53 -4.95 -11.73
C PHE A 312 -1.69 -5.55 -13.14
N ASP A 313 -1.04 -4.97 -14.15
CA ASP A 313 -1.10 -5.42 -15.54
C ASP A 313 -0.57 -6.86 -15.70
N ASN A 314 0.46 -7.26 -14.95
CA ASN A 314 0.97 -8.64 -14.97
C ASN A 314 -0.06 -9.67 -14.47
N VAL A 315 -0.80 -9.33 -13.41
CA VAL A 315 -1.86 -10.20 -12.87
C VAL A 315 -3.09 -10.18 -13.77
N LEU A 316 -3.47 -9.02 -14.30
CA LEU A 316 -4.55 -8.88 -15.28
C LEU A 316 -4.29 -9.74 -16.52
N GLU A 317 -3.06 -9.69 -17.04
CA GLU A 317 -2.63 -10.47 -18.19
C GLU A 317 -2.64 -11.97 -17.90
N LEU A 318 -2.21 -12.41 -16.71
CA LEU A 318 -2.34 -13.80 -16.29
C LEU A 318 -3.80 -14.27 -16.28
N LEU A 319 -4.71 -13.48 -15.71
CA LEU A 319 -6.13 -13.83 -15.63
C LEU A 319 -6.76 -13.94 -17.03
N LEU A 320 -6.42 -13.00 -17.92
CA LEU A 320 -6.89 -13.00 -19.30
C LEU A 320 -6.37 -14.23 -20.06
N MET A 321 -5.06 -14.49 -19.98
CA MET A 321 -4.46 -15.65 -20.63
C MET A 321 -4.92 -16.97 -19.98
N GLY A 322 -5.30 -16.96 -18.71
CA GLY A 322 -5.89 -18.08 -17.99
C GLY A 322 -7.34 -18.40 -18.40
N GLY A 323 -7.98 -17.56 -19.23
CA GLY A 323 -9.29 -17.83 -19.83
C GLY A 323 -10.43 -16.95 -19.30
N ARG A 324 -10.18 -16.03 -18.36
CA ARG A 324 -11.19 -15.03 -17.95
C ARG A 324 -11.30 -13.95 -19.01
N SER A 325 -12.49 -13.37 -19.17
CA SER A 325 -12.62 -12.18 -20.02
C SER A 325 -11.99 -10.96 -19.32
N LEU A 326 -11.64 -9.93 -20.09
CA LEU A 326 -11.04 -8.71 -19.55
C LEU A 326 -11.95 -8.02 -18.52
N GLN A 327 -13.26 -7.99 -18.78
CA GLN A 327 -14.25 -7.41 -17.86
C GLN A 327 -14.35 -8.21 -16.56
N GLU A 328 -14.35 -9.54 -16.64
CA GLU A 328 -14.39 -10.42 -15.48
C GLU A 328 -13.17 -10.23 -14.59
N ALA A 329 -11.98 -10.17 -15.20
CA ALA A 329 -10.72 -9.96 -14.49
C ALA A 329 -10.68 -8.58 -13.80
N VAL A 330 -11.11 -7.52 -14.49
CA VAL A 330 -11.17 -6.18 -13.89
C VAL A 330 -12.17 -6.11 -12.74
N MET A 331 -13.36 -6.71 -12.85
CA MET A 331 -14.34 -6.75 -11.75
C MET A 331 -13.87 -7.59 -10.56
N MET A 332 -13.03 -8.60 -10.79
CA MET A 332 -12.40 -9.39 -9.72
C MET A 332 -11.31 -8.58 -9.00
N MET A 333 -10.44 -7.89 -9.74
CA MET A 333 -9.32 -7.12 -9.17
C MET A 333 -9.78 -5.80 -8.52
N VAL A 334 -10.78 -5.14 -9.10
CA VAL A 334 -11.36 -3.86 -8.62
C VAL A 334 -12.87 -4.04 -8.40
N PRO A 335 -13.28 -4.79 -7.36
CA PRO A 335 -14.70 -5.06 -7.09
C PRO A 335 -15.40 -3.85 -6.47
N GLU A 336 -16.71 -3.75 -6.73
CA GLU A 336 -17.61 -2.83 -6.04
C GLU A 336 -17.57 -3.03 -4.51
N ALA A 337 -17.91 -1.98 -3.76
CA ALA A 337 -18.22 -2.13 -2.34
C ALA A 337 -19.56 -2.87 -2.19
N TRP A 338 -19.50 -4.18 -1.88
CA TRP A 338 -20.67 -5.07 -1.91
C TRP A 338 -21.17 -5.49 -0.52
N GLN A 339 -20.32 -5.41 0.51
CA GLN A 339 -20.62 -5.97 1.83
C GLN A 339 -21.77 -5.22 2.52
N ASN A 340 -21.73 -3.88 2.49
CA ASN A 340 -22.67 -3.02 3.21
C ASN A 340 -23.61 -2.22 2.30
N ASP A 341 -23.68 -2.54 1.01
CA ASP A 341 -24.62 -1.91 0.07
C ASP A 341 -26.02 -2.53 0.24
N PRO A 342 -27.05 -1.82 0.72
CA PRO A 342 -28.39 -2.38 0.90
C PRO A 342 -29.21 -2.45 -0.39
N VAL A 343 -28.81 -1.74 -1.46
CA VAL A 343 -29.56 -1.67 -2.73
C VAL A 343 -29.04 -2.64 -3.79
N MET A 344 -27.88 -3.28 -3.56
CA MET A 344 -27.31 -4.30 -4.44
C MET A 344 -28.19 -5.57 -4.51
N SER A 345 -28.48 -6.02 -5.74
CA SER A 345 -29.23 -7.27 -5.99
C SER A 345 -28.55 -8.50 -5.38
N GLU A 346 -29.32 -9.53 -5.07
CA GLU A 346 -28.80 -10.74 -4.42
C GLU A 346 -27.80 -11.51 -5.29
N GLU A 347 -28.02 -11.54 -6.61
CA GLU A 347 -27.16 -12.19 -7.59
C GLU A 347 -25.81 -11.47 -7.66
N LYS A 348 -25.83 -10.12 -7.76
CA LYS A 348 -24.61 -9.32 -7.81
C LYS A 348 -23.82 -9.42 -6.50
N ARG A 349 -24.51 -9.43 -5.35
CA ARG A 349 -23.89 -9.65 -4.05
C ARG A 349 -23.27 -11.05 -3.96
N ALA A 350 -23.97 -12.08 -4.40
CA ALA A 350 -23.47 -13.46 -4.40
C ALA A 350 -22.24 -13.61 -5.30
N PHE A 351 -22.22 -12.95 -6.46
CA PHE A 351 -21.07 -12.90 -7.34
C PHE A 351 -19.86 -12.28 -6.63
N TYR A 352 -19.97 -11.06 -6.09
CA TYR A 352 -18.83 -10.42 -5.43
C TYR A 352 -18.41 -11.13 -4.14
N GLU A 353 -19.35 -11.70 -3.38
CA GLU A 353 -19.05 -12.55 -2.23
C GLU A 353 -18.22 -13.78 -2.65
N TYR A 354 -18.62 -14.45 -3.73
CA TYR A 354 -17.86 -15.57 -4.28
C TYR A 354 -16.48 -15.13 -4.78
N GLN A 355 -16.37 -14.03 -5.53
CA GLN A 355 -15.07 -13.53 -6.02
C GLN A 355 -14.12 -13.16 -4.86
N SER A 356 -14.65 -12.66 -3.75
CA SER A 356 -13.85 -12.36 -2.55
C SER A 356 -13.22 -13.60 -1.92
N ALA A 357 -13.73 -14.80 -2.20
CA ALA A 357 -13.08 -16.05 -1.77
C ALA A 357 -11.83 -16.39 -2.59
N LEU A 358 -11.69 -15.82 -3.80
CA LEU A 358 -10.59 -16.08 -4.74
C LEU A 358 -9.48 -15.02 -4.68
N MET A 359 -9.85 -13.75 -4.62
CA MET A 359 -8.91 -12.63 -4.73
C MET A 359 -9.32 -11.46 -3.85
N GLU A 360 -8.33 -10.87 -3.20
CA GLU A 360 -8.46 -9.61 -2.48
C GLU A 360 -8.46 -8.41 -3.45
N PRO A 361 -9.19 -7.32 -3.15
CA PRO A 361 -9.14 -6.10 -3.95
C PRO A 361 -7.72 -5.53 -4.07
N TRP A 362 -7.39 -5.02 -5.25
CA TRP A 362 -6.25 -4.13 -5.48
C TRP A 362 -6.75 -2.70 -5.23
N ASP A 363 -6.61 -2.23 -3.99
CA ASP A 363 -7.22 -0.99 -3.50
C ASP A 363 -6.31 0.23 -3.71
N GLY A 364 -6.90 1.41 -3.57
CA GLY A 364 -6.24 2.70 -3.79
C GLY A 364 -6.96 3.54 -4.85
N PRO A 365 -6.64 4.85 -4.96
CA PRO A 365 -7.19 5.68 -6.01
C PRO A 365 -6.86 5.09 -7.37
N ALA A 366 -7.86 4.83 -8.20
CA ALA A 366 -7.62 4.26 -9.51
C ALA A 366 -8.66 4.71 -10.52
N SER A 367 -8.17 5.16 -11.67
CA SER A 367 -8.92 5.21 -12.92
C SER A 367 -8.20 4.31 -13.91
N ILE A 368 -8.70 3.08 -14.06
CA ILE A 368 -8.12 2.06 -14.92
C ILE A 368 -8.85 2.06 -16.25
N VAL A 369 -8.14 2.38 -17.32
CA VAL A 369 -8.60 2.23 -18.70
C VAL A 369 -7.97 0.96 -19.26
N PHE A 370 -8.74 0.11 -19.92
CA PHE A 370 -8.29 -1.21 -20.36
C PHE A 370 -8.79 -1.57 -21.75
N THR A 371 -8.02 -2.39 -22.48
CA THR A 371 -8.38 -2.92 -23.80
C THR A 371 -7.59 -4.19 -24.12
N ASP A 372 -8.24 -5.15 -24.80
CA ASP A 372 -7.60 -6.28 -25.49
C ASP A 372 -7.69 -6.16 -27.02
N GLY A 373 -8.15 -5.00 -27.52
CA GLY A 373 -8.44 -4.76 -28.93
C GLY A 373 -9.89 -5.07 -29.36
N ARG A 374 -10.61 -5.94 -28.63
CA ARG A 374 -12.05 -6.24 -28.86
C ARG A 374 -12.97 -5.35 -28.03
N TYR A 375 -12.50 -4.95 -26.86
CA TYR A 375 -13.20 -4.04 -25.97
C TYR A 375 -12.32 -2.84 -25.66
N ILE A 376 -12.94 -1.69 -25.40
CA ILE A 376 -12.29 -0.63 -24.63
C ILE A 376 -13.20 -0.24 -23.48
N GLY A 377 -12.64 -0.22 -22.28
CA GLY A 377 -13.39 0.06 -21.07
C GLY A 377 -12.60 0.88 -20.08
N ALA A 378 -13.32 1.34 -19.06
CA ALA A 378 -12.72 2.01 -17.93
C ALA A 378 -13.52 1.76 -16.66
N THR A 379 -12.84 1.69 -15.53
CA THR A 379 -13.46 1.62 -14.22
C THR A 379 -12.73 2.52 -13.23
N LEU A 380 -13.45 2.95 -12.21
CA LEU A 380 -12.88 3.65 -11.08
C LEU A 380 -12.71 2.67 -9.91
N ASP A 381 -11.83 3.02 -8.98
CA ASP A 381 -11.81 2.39 -7.68
C ASP A 381 -13.17 2.50 -6.97
N ARG A 382 -13.34 1.68 -5.93
CA ARG A 382 -14.59 1.60 -5.15
C ARG A 382 -15.07 2.92 -4.56
N ASN A 383 -14.16 3.87 -4.34
CA ASN A 383 -14.45 5.19 -3.75
C ASN A 383 -14.54 6.29 -4.84
N GLY A 384 -14.12 6.00 -6.07
CA GLY A 384 -14.12 6.94 -7.20
C GLY A 384 -13.20 8.14 -6.99
N LEU A 385 -11.98 7.89 -6.54
CA LEU A 385 -11.01 8.92 -6.11
C LEU A 385 -10.32 9.63 -7.29
N ARG A 386 -10.52 9.16 -8.52
CA ARG A 386 -9.95 9.76 -9.75
C ARG A 386 -11.04 10.16 -10.74
N PRO A 387 -10.88 11.29 -11.46
CA PRO A 387 -11.87 11.75 -12.41
C PRO A 387 -11.78 10.95 -13.72
N SER A 388 -12.95 10.71 -14.33
CA SER A 388 -13.07 10.15 -15.67
C SER A 388 -14.37 10.62 -16.32
N ARG A 389 -14.26 11.23 -17.50
CA ARG A 389 -15.36 11.86 -18.24
C ARG A 389 -15.36 11.36 -19.68
N TYR A 390 -16.55 11.20 -20.26
CA TYR A 390 -16.67 10.75 -21.64
C TYR A 390 -17.71 11.52 -22.46
N TYR A 391 -17.49 11.53 -23.76
CA TYR A 391 -18.36 12.04 -24.80
C TYR A 391 -18.67 10.91 -25.78
N LEU A 392 -19.94 10.81 -26.17
CA LEU A 392 -20.38 10.03 -27.32
C LEU A 392 -20.85 11.02 -28.38
N THR A 393 -20.50 10.78 -29.64
CA THR A 393 -20.88 11.64 -30.76
C THR A 393 -21.89 10.96 -31.70
N HIS A 394 -22.52 11.74 -32.59
CA HIS A 394 -23.46 11.22 -33.57
C HIS A 394 -22.78 10.44 -34.71
N ASP A 395 -21.50 10.70 -34.96
CA ASP A 395 -20.62 9.94 -35.86
C ASP A 395 -19.96 8.72 -35.17
N ASP A 396 -20.58 8.18 -34.12
CA ASP A 396 -20.16 6.93 -33.45
C ASP A 396 -18.74 6.95 -32.87
N ARG A 397 -18.22 8.12 -32.49
CA ARG A 397 -16.95 8.23 -31.74
C ARG A 397 -17.22 8.26 -30.24
N VAL A 398 -16.29 7.66 -29.50
CA VAL A 398 -16.16 7.80 -28.06
C VAL A 398 -14.85 8.52 -27.74
N ILE A 399 -14.95 9.53 -26.89
CA ILE A 399 -13.80 10.23 -26.33
C ILE A 399 -13.92 10.13 -24.81
N MET A 400 -12.90 9.61 -24.15
CA MET A 400 -12.84 9.55 -22.69
C MET A 400 -11.51 10.14 -22.24
N ALA A 401 -11.53 10.96 -21.19
CA ALA A 401 -10.31 11.42 -20.56
C ALA A 401 -10.53 11.73 -19.07
N SER A 402 -9.41 11.95 -18.39
CA SER A 402 -9.38 12.42 -17.00
C SER A 402 -10.05 13.82 -16.85
N GLU A 403 -10.15 14.59 -17.93
CA GLU A 403 -10.75 15.92 -17.98
C GLU A 403 -11.72 16.10 -19.16
N VAL A 404 -12.52 17.16 -19.10
CA VAL A 404 -13.33 17.64 -20.23
C VAL A 404 -12.55 18.68 -21.04
N GLY A 405 -12.87 18.85 -22.33
CA GLY A 405 -12.22 19.85 -23.18
C GLY A 405 -10.88 19.43 -23.78
N VAL A 406 -10.55 18.14 -23.71
CA VAL A 406 -9.31 17.57 -24.31
C VAL A 406 -9.35 17.49 -25.84
N LEU A 407 -10.54 17.54 -26.44
CA LEU A 407 -10.76 17.63 -27.88
C LEU A 407 -11.88 18.64 -28.15
N THR A 408 -11.70 19.43 -29.20
CA THR A 408 -12.75 20.31 -29.72
C THR A 408 -13.75 19.48 -30.51
N ILE A 409 -14.96 19.35 -29.99
CA ILE A 409 -16.07 18.65 -30.64
C ILE A 409 -17.18 19.68 -30.87
N ASP A 410 -17.72 19.73 -32.09
CA ASP A 410 -18.91 20.53 -32.39
C ASP A 410 -20.05 20.13 -31.42
N PRO A 411 -20.60 21.07 -30.62
CA PRO A 411 -21.73 20.78 -29.74
C PRO A 411 -22.90 20.08 -30.44
N ALA A 412 -23.14 20.35 -31.73
CA ALA A 412 -24.20 19.71 -32.51
C ALA A 412 -23.92 18.22 -32.79
N ASN A 413 -22.65 17.80 -32.77
CA ASN A 413 -22.26 16.40 -32.96
C ASN A 413 -22.22 15.62 -31.62
N VAL A 414 -22.44 16.26 -30.47
CA VAL A 414 -22.43 15.54 -29.17
C VAL A 414 -23.75 14.84 -28.93
N LYS A 415 -23.72 13.51 -28.95
CA LYS A 415 -24.85 12.63 -28.64
C LYS A 415 -25.08 12.49 -27.14
N ALA A 416 -24.02 12.34 -26.36
CA ALA A 416 -24.11 12.24 -24.90
C ALA A 416 -22.81 12.67 -24.20
N LYS A 417 -22.93 13.15 -22.95
CA LYS A 417 -21.81 13.41 -22.04
C LYS A 417 -22.05 12.68 -20.73
N GLY A 418 -21.01 12.09 -20.16
CA GLY A 418 -21.10 11.36 -18.90
C GLY A 418 -19.83 11.40 -18.08
N ARG A 419 -19.92 10.78 -16.90
CA ARG A 419 -18.79 10.54 -16.00
C ARG A 419 -18.85 9.12 -15.48
N LEU A 420 -17.69 8.54 -15.20
CA LEU A 420 -17.64 7.28 -14.46
C LEU A 420 -18.07 7.55 -13.00
N GLN A 421 -18.67 6.54 -12.40
CA GLN A 421 -19.15 6.56 -11.00
C GLN A 421 -18.43 5.45 -10.23
N PRO A 422 -18.21 5.61 -8.91
CA PRO A 422 -17.62 4.56 -8.08
C PRO A 422 -18.32 3.22 -8.31
N GLY A 423 -17.53 2.17 -8.50
CA GLY A 423 -18.04 0.82 -8.73
C GLY A 423 -18.65 0.54 -10.11
N LYS A 424 -18.91 1.53 -10.98
CA LYS A 424 -19.45 1.30 -12.33
C LYS A 424 -18.34 1.08 -13.36
N MET A 425 -18.65 0.29 -14.39
CA MET A 425 -17.79 0.04 -15.53
C MET A 425 -18.35 0.73 -16.78
N PHE A 426 -17.48 1.48 -17.45
CA PHE A 426 -17.68 1.95 -18.81
C PHE A 426 -17.13 0.89 -19.78
N LEU A 427 -17.90 0.49 -20.80
CA LEU A 427 -17.46 -0.51 -21.77
C LEU A 427 -18.04 -0.26 -23.17
N ILE A 428 -17.18 -0.25 -24.19
CA ILE A 428 -17.53 -0.39 -25.59
C ILE A 428 -17.13 -1.79 -26.06
N ASP A 429 -18.06 -2.46 -26.74
CA ASP A 429 -17.83 -3.71 -27.44
C ASP A 429 -17.81 -3.41 -28.95
N PHE A 430 -16.64 -3.55 -29.57
CA PHE A 430 -16.46 -3.23 -31.00
C PHE A 430 -17.13 -4.26 -31.91
N ASP A 431 -17.28 -5.50 -31.44
CA ASP A 431 -17.93 -6.57 -32.21
C ASP A 431 -19.45 -6.37 -32.21
N LYS A 432 -20.04 -5.92 -31.09
CA LYS A 432 -21.46 -5.51 -31.01
C LYS A 432 -21.72 -4.11 -31.55
N GLY A 433 -20.68 -3.30 -31.75
CA GLY A 433 -20.79 -1.94 -32.27
C GLY A 433 -21.57 -0.99 -31.37
N ARG A 434 -21.50 -1.14 -30.04
CA ARG A 434 -22.23 -0.29 -29.09
C ARG A 434 -21.55 -0.19 -27.71
N MET A 435 -21.99 0.81 -26.94
CA MET A 435 -21.73 0.87 -25.50
C MET A 435 -22.61 -0.15 -24.76
N ILE A 436 -22.01 -0.91 -23.85
CA ILE A 436 -22.71 -1.86 -22.99
C ILE A 436 -23.05 -1.17 -21.66
N PRO A 437 -24.33 -1.11 -21.25
CA PRO A 437 -24.72 -0.64 -19.93
C PRO A 437 -24.09 -1.46 -18.80
N ASP A 438 -23.71 -0.80 -17.71
CA ASP A 438 -23.09 -1.43 -16.53
C ASP A 438 -23.98 -2.53 -15.91
N GLU A 439 -25.28 -2.26 -15.82
CA GLU A 439 -26.25 -3.22 -15.27
C GLU A 439 -26.39 -4.46 -16.15
N GLU A 440 -26.46 -4.29 -17.48
CA GLU A 440 -26.49 -5.40 -18.44
C GLU A 440 -25.23 -6.27 -18.30
N LEU A 441 -24.06 -5.62 -18.31
CA LEU A 441 -22.76 -6.27 -18.19
C LEU A 441 -22.66 -7.09 -16.90
N LYS A 442 -22.92 -6.47 -15.75
CA LYS A 442 -22.76 -7.13 -14.46
C LYS A 442 -23.81 -8.18 -14.21
N HIS A 443 -25.03 -8.00 -14.71
CA HIS A 443 -26.06 -9.03 -14.60
C HIS A 443 -25.65 -10.29 -15.36
N GLU A 444 -25.04 -10.17 -16.54
CA GLU A 444 -24.51 -11.32 -17.29
C GLU A 444 -23.48 -12.10 -16.46
N PHE A 445 -22.52 -11.43 -15.83
CA PHE A 445 -21.52 -12.09 -15.01
C PHE A 445 -22.07 -12.62 -13.70
N ALA A 446 -22.97 -11.89 -13.06
CA ALA A 446 -23.58 -12.29 -11.79
C ALA A 446 -24.52 -13.50 -11.93
N THR A 447 -25.01 -13.78 -13.13
CA THR A 447 -25.90 -14.92 -13.42
C THR A 447 -25.21 -16.06 -14.18
N LYS A 448 -23.93 -15.90 -14.56
CA LYS A 448 -23.13 -16.89 -15.30
C LYS A 448 -23.00 -18.23 -14.56
N GLN A 449 -22.98 -18.21 -13.23
CA GLN A 449 -22.93 -19.40 -12.38
C GLN A 449 -23.90 -19.23 -11.20
N PRO A 450 -24.36 -20.32 -10.56
CA PRO A 450 -25.27 -20.24 -9.42
C PRO A 450 -24.51 -19.90 -8.13
N TYR A 451 -23.86 -18.73 -8.08
CA TYR A 451 -22.96 -18.32 -6.99
C TYR A 451 -23.60 -18.40 -5.61
N ARG A 452 -24.87 -17.98 -5.46
CA ARG A 452 -25.60 -18.08 -4.19
C ARG A 452 -25.74 -19.53 -3.73
N GLN A 453 -26.04 -20.44 -4.64
CA GLN A 453 -26.13 -21.87 -4.35
C GLN A 453 -24.76 -22.42 -3.93
N TRP A 454 -23.70 -22.09 -4.67
CA TRP A 454 -22.33 -22.51 -4.32
C TRP A 454 -21.91 -22.03 -2.93
N LEU A 455 -22.18 -20.77 -2.62
CA LEU A 455 -21.94 -20.20 -1.29
C LEU A 455 -22.75 -20.93 -0.22
N ASN A 456 -24.04 -21.15 -0.42
CA ASN A 456 -24.88 -21.86 0.55
C ASN A 456 -24.42 -23.30 0.80
N ASN A 457 -23.93 -23.99 -0.23
CA ASN A 457 -23.48 -25.38 -0.12
C ASN A 457 -22.11 -25.51 0.56
N GLN A 458 -21.16 -24.62 0.22
CA GLN A 458 -19.75 -24.82 0.56
C GLN A 458 -19.22 -23.92 1.65
N ARG A 459 -19.74 -22.70 1.80
CA ARG A 459 -19.28 -21.73 2.81
C ARG A 459 -19.41 -22.34 4.20
N ILE A 460 -18.40 -22.15 5.03
CA ILE A 460 -18.45 -22.45 6.46
C ILE A 460 -18.64 -21.13 7.19
N ALA A 461 -19.79 -20.95 7.85
CA ALA A 461 -19.99 -19.84 8.75
C ALA A 461 -19.41 -20.18 10.14
N LEU A 462 -18.74 -19.21 10.77
CA LEU A 462 -18.20 -19.40 12.12
C LEU A 462 -19.27 -19.83 13.14
N ALA A 463 -20.51 -19.35 12.97
CA ALA A 463 -21.65 -19.69 13.81
C ALA A 463 -22.12 -21.16 13.69
N GLU A 464 -21.70 -21.90 12.65
CA GLU A 464 -21.97 -23.34 12.54
C GLU A 464 -21.08 -24.17 13.48
N LEU A 465 -19.99 -23.58 14.00
CA LEU A 465 -19.03 -24.26 14.85
C LEU A 465 -19.42 -24.09 16.32
N ALA A 466 -19.62 -25.22 17.01
CA ALA A 466 -19.86 -25.24 18.46
C ALA A 466 -18.61 -25.77 19.19
N PRO A 467 -18.21 -25.16 20.32
CA PRO A 467 -17.14 -25.71 21.15
C PRO A 467 -17.60 -27.04 21.76
N LYS A 468 -16.80 -28.12 21.61
CA LYS A 468 -17.17 -29.44 22.17
C LYS A 468 -16.76 -29.59 23.64
N LYS A 469 -15.85 -28.75 24.11
CA LYS A 469 -15.45 -28.60 25.51
C LYS A 469 -15.80 -27.21 25.99
N GLU A 470 -15.91 -27.04 27.31
CA GLU A 470 -15.98 -25.70 27.85
C GLU A 470 -14.76 -24.89 27.38
N PRO A 471 -14.98 -23.71 26.77
CA PRO A 471 -13.88 -22.82 26.46
C PRO A 471 -13.14 -22.52 27.77
N HIS A 472 -11.80 -22.54 27.74
CA HIS A 472 -11.00 -22.28 28.93
C HIS A 472 -11.46 -20.95 29.56
N GLY A 473 -12.05 -21.05 30.75
CA GLY A 473 -12.62 -19.93 31.48
C GLY A 473 -11.57 -19.05 32.16
N PHE A 474 -12.06 -18.00 32.79
CA PHE A 474 -11.29 -17.05 33.58
C PHE A 474 -10.49 -17.73 34.70
N ASN A 475 -9.15 -17.74 34.60
CA ASN A 475 -8.28 -18.24 35.67
C ASN A 475 -7.73 -17.08 36.51
N GLN A 476 -8.37 -16.83 37.64
CA GLN A 476 -8.03 -15.70 38.52
C GLN A 476 -6.70 -15.91 39.27
N ASN A 477 -6.33 -17.16 39.55
CA ASN A 477 -5.23 -17.50 40.48
C ASN A 477 -3.86 -17.11 39.93
N ASP A 478 -3.68 -17.10 38.61
CA ASP A 478 -2.41 -16.76 37.93
C ASP A 478 -2.53 -15.58 36.95
N LEU A 479 -3.65 -14.85 37.01
CA LEU A 479 -3.94 -13.76 36.08
C LEU A 479 -2.86 -12.67 36.11
N ILE A 480 -2.53 -12.15 37.30
CA ILE A 480 -1.54 -11.08 37.47
C ILE A 480 -0.14 -11.50 37.00
N PRO A 481 0.39 -12.69 37.39
CA PRO A 481 1.62 -13.23 36.79
C PRO A 481 1.62 -13.25 35.26
N ARG A 482 0.55 -13.76 34.64
CA ARG A 482 0.42 -13.78 33.16
C ARG A 482 0.39 -12.37 32.59
N MET A 483 -0.43 -11.48 33.15
CA MET A 483 -0.54 -10.08 32.73
C MET A 483 0.82 -9.37 32.78
N ARG A 484 1.61 -9.54 33.85
CA ARG A 484 2.96 -8.97 33.96
C ARG A 484 3.90 -9.55 32.91
N ALA A 485 3.91 -10.86 32.70
CA ALA A 485 4.76 -11.51 31.71
C ALA A 485 4.44 -11.06 30.27
N PHE A 486 3.17 -10.79 29.97
CA PHE A 486 2.73 -10.23 28.67
C PHE A 486 2.79 -8.69 28.60
N GLY A 487 3.31 -8.02 29.64
CA GLY A 487 3.56 -6.58 29.66
C GLY A 487 2.33 -5.69 29.87
N TYR A 488 1.27 -6.18 30.52
CA TYR A 488 0.15 -5.33 30.94
C TYR A 488 0.59 -4.44 32.10
N THR A 489 0.27 -3.15 31.99
CA THR A 489 0.55 -2.16 33.03
C THR A 489 -0.73 -1.58 33.59
N THR A 490 -0.61 -0.84 34.70
CA THR A 490 -1.71 -0.04 35.23
C THR A 490 -2.23 0.96 34.18
N GLU A 491 -1.33 1.55 33.38
CA GLU A 491 -1.69 2.50 32.32
C GLU A 491 -2.43 1.83 31.17
N THR A 492 -2.02 0.61 30.76
CA THR A 492 -2.77 -0.19 29.78
C THR A 492 -4.21 -0.40 30.23
N MET A 493 -4.44 -0.71 31.51
CA MET A 493 -5.81 -0.89 32.02
C MET A 493 -6.60 0.43 32.04
N GLN A 494 -6.02 1.48 32.61
CA GLN A 494 -6.74 2.74 32.91
C GLN A 494 -6.94 3.64 31.70
N PHE A 495 -5.94 3.72 30.81
CA PHE A 495 -5.97 4.65 29.67
C PHE A 495 -6.31 3.97 28.36
N MET A 496 -6.09 2.65 28.23
CA MET A 496 -6.37 1.91 27.01
C MET A 496 -7.64 1.05 27.12
N LEU A 497 -7.61 -0.02 27.92
CA LEU A 497 -8.64 -1.06 27.89
C LEU A 497 -9.99 -0.64 28.48
N LEU A 498 -10.01 -0.03 29.66
CA LEU A 498 -11.27 0.40 30.30
C LEU A 498 -11.97 1.52 29.49
N PRO A 499 -11.27 2.58 29.03
CA PRO A 499 -11.89 3.61 28.19
C PRO A 499 -12.38 3.06 26.86
N MET A 500 -11.63 2.13 26.25
CA MET A 500 -12.01 1.52 24.98
C MET A 500 -13.41 0.87 25.07
N VAL A 501 -13.63 0.02 26.09
CA VAL A 501 -14.94 -0.61 26.30
C VAL A 501 -16.01 0.44 26.64
N LYS A 502 -15.70 1.38 27.53
CA LYS A 502 -16.66 2.41 27.99
C LYS A 502 -17.13 3.34 26.87
N GLU A 503 -16.22 3.79 26.03
CA GLU A 503 -16.50 4.75 24.94
C GLU A 503 -16.92 4.06 23.63
N GLY A 504 -16.58 2.78 23.44
CA GLY A 504 -16.91 2.05 22.22
C GLY A 504 -16.03 2.44 21.02
N ARG A 505 -14.82 2.96 21.27
CA ARG A 505 -13.86 3.44 20.26
C ARG A 505 -12.43 3.42 20.80
N ASP A 506 -11.46 3.63 19.93
CA ASP A 506 -10.06 3.82 20.31
C ASP A 506 -9.92 5.05 21.25
N PRO A 507 -9.26 4.92 22.41
CA PRO A 507 -9.14 6.02 23.38
C PRO A 507 -8.43 7.26 22.82
N VAL A 508 -8.81 8.43 23.31
CA VAL A 508 -8.25 9.73 22.89
C VAL A 508 -7.33 10.29 23.97
N GLY A 509 -6.16 10.80 23.56
CA GLY A 509 -5.20 11.51 24.39
C GLY A 509 -4.86 12.90 23.85
N SER A 510 -3.93 13.60 24.50
CA SER A 510 -3.44 14.91 24.06
C SER A 510 -1.93 15.05 24.30
N MET A 511 -1.32 16.13 23.80
CA MET A 511 0.13 16.35 23.73
C MET A 511 0.85 15.39 22.79
N GLY A 512 2.15 15.63 22.58
CA GLY A 512 3.00 14.76 21.75
C GLY A 512 3.50 13.55 22.53
N ASN A 513 3.92 12.50 21.82
CA ASN A 513 4.67 11.40 22.42
C ASN A 513 6.12 11.84 22.67
N ASP A 514 6.47 12.01 23.93
CA ASP A 514 7.78 12.43 24.39
C ASP A 514 8.56 11.32 25.11
N ALA A 515 8.03 10.10 25.12
CA ALA A 515 8.72 8.92 25.64
C ALA A 515 9.89 8.52 24.73
N ALA A 516 10.86 7.81 25.30
CA ALA A 516 12.00 7.27 24.55
C ALA A 516 11.54 6.35 23.40
N LEU A 517 12.26 6.39 22.26
CA LEU A 517 12.10 5.39 21.22
C LEU A 517 12.33 3.99 21.80
N ALA A 518 11.61 2.98 21.30
CA ALA A 518 11.68 1.63 21.87
C ALA A 518 13.10 1.05 21.92
N CYS A 519 13.90 1.30 20.87
CA CYS A 519 15.29 0.89 20.79
C CYS A 519 16.27 1.73 21.65
N MET A 520 15.79 2.79 22.30
CA MET A 520 16.57 3.66 23.19
C MET A 520 16.13 3.53 24.66
N SER A 521 15.05 2.80 24.94
CA SER A 521 14.57 2.56 26.29
C SER A 521 15.37 1.44 26.98
N ASP A 522 15.67 1.62 28.26
CA ASP A 522 16.26 0.58 29.11
C ASP A 522 15.21 -0.43 29.63
N LYS A 523 13.91 -0.10 29.46
CA LYS A 523 12.79 -0.97 29.84
C LYS A 523 12.57 -2.03 28.75
N PRO A 524 12.12 -3.25 29.11
CA PRO A 524 11.89 -4.29 28.11
C PRO A 524 10.61 -4.03 27.31
N ARG A 525 10.71 -3.20 26.27
CA ARG A 525 9.60 -2.73 25.41
C ARG A 525 8.91 -3.86 24.68
N MET A 526 7.63 -3.68 24.38
CA MET A 526 6.91 -4.66 23.57
C MET A 526 7.36 -4.56 22.12
N LEU A 527 7.40 -5.67 21.40
CA LEU A 527 7.83 -5.66 20.00
C LEU A 527 6.98 -4.72 19.12
N TYR A 528 5.69 -4.57 19.45
CA TYR A 528 4.78 -3.66 18.77
C TYR A 528 5.30 -2.20 18.77
N ASP A 529 6.03 -1.77 19.81
CA ASP A 529 6.50 -0.37 19.94
C ASP A 529 7.55 0.04 18.89
N TYR A 530 8.24 -0.95 18.30
CA TYR A 530 9.24 -0.75 17.25
C TYR A 530 8.60 -0.43 15.89
N PHE A 531 7.30 -0.65 15.73
CA PHE A 531 6.61 -0.43 14.47
C PHE A 531 5.80 0.86 14.52
N LYS A 532 5.87 1.64 13.44
CA LYS A 532 5.08 2.85 13.23
C LYS A 532 4.15 2.63 12.04
N GLN A 533 2.88 3.00 12.21
CA GLN A 533 1.89 2.91 11.13
C GLN A 533 2.30 3.82 9.98
N LEU A 534 2.30 3.28 8.76
CA LEU A 534 2.38 4.12 7.56
C LEU A 534 1.04 4.81 7.33
N PHE A 535 1.08 5.94 6.65
CA PHE A 535 -0.09 6.72 6.29
C PHE A 535 0.11 7.37 4.93
N ALA A 536 -0.99 7.65 4.25
CA ALA A 536 -1.00 8.29 2.96
C ALA A 536 -0.72 9.80 3.09
N GLN A 537 0.10 10.34 2.20
CA GLN A 537 0.36 11.77 2.13
C GLN A 537 0.61 12.19 0.67
N VAL A 538 -0.21 13.10 0.16
CA VAL A 538 -0.15 13.64 -1.21
C VAL A 538 -0.43 12.61 -2.31
N THR A 539 0.29 11.50 -2.35
CA THR A 539 0.20 10.43 -3.37
C THR A 539 -1.20 9.85 -3.51
N ASN A 540 -1.85 9.60 -2.37
CA ASN A 540 -3.21 9.12 -2.26
C ASN A 540 -3.90 9.75 -1.02
N PRO A 541 -5.25 9.84 -1.00
CA PRO A 541 -5.99 10.35 0.16
C PRO A 541 -6.24 9.23 1.19
N ALA A 542 -6.37 9.65 2.46
CA ALA A 542 -6.98 8.84 3.51
C ALA A 542 -8.52 8.80 3.34
N ILE A 543 -9.17 7.81 3.95
CA ILE A 543 -10.65 7.64 3.93
C ILE A 543 -11.26 8.16 5.24
N ASP A 544 -12.50 8.64 5.21
CA ASP A 544 -13.24 8.92 6.44
C ASP A 544 -13.90 7.64 6.98
N SER A 545 -13.21 6.96 7.90
CA SER A 545 -13.68 5.70 8.51
C SER A 545 -15.01 5.79 9.28
N ILE A 546 -15.57 6.99 9.48
CA ILE A 546 -16.85 7.20 10.17
C ILE A 546 -17.94 7.52 9.14
N ARG A 547 -17.69 8.49 8.24
CA ARG A 547 -18.70 8.95 7.26
C ARG A 547 -18.81 8.05 6.04
N GLU A 548 -17.73 7.36 5.70
CA GLU A 548 -17.61 6.48 4.54
C GLU A 548 -17.52 5.00 4.96
N GLU A 549 -17.93 4.65 6.19
CA GLU A 549 -17.89 3.28 6.72
C GLU A 549 -18.55 2.24 5.78
N VAL A 550 -19.53 2.66 4.97
CA VAL A 550 -20.24 1.80 4.00
C VAL A 550 -19.31 1.14 2.97
N VAL A 551 -18.17 1.75 2.64
CA VAL A 551 -17.21 1.17 1.67
C VAL A 551 -16.18 0.25 2.35
N MET A 552 -16.15 0.25 3.68
CA MET A 552 -15.19 -0.48 4.49
C MET A 552 -15.72 -1.84 4.97
N SER A 553 -14.84 -2.80 5.21
CA SER A 553 -15.23 -4.10 5.78
C SER A 553 -14.11 -4.79 6.55
N LEU A 554 -14.47 -5.37 7.70
CA LEU A 554 -13.63 -6.28 8.50
C LEU A 554 -13.94 -7.76 8.26
N GLN A 555 -14.96 -8.07 7.47
CA GLN A 555 -15.33 -9.44 7.14
C GLN A 555 -14.30 -10.03 6.16
N CYS A 556 -13.85 -11.26 6.41
CA CYS A 556 -12.86 -11.92 5.56
C CYS A 556 -13.09 -13.43 5.48
N TYR A 557 -12.81 -14.00 4.30
CA TYR A 557 -12.65 -15.44 4.13
C TYR A 557 -11.23 -15.86 4.50
N ILE A 558 -11.11 -16.98 5.21
CA ILE A 558 -9.83 -17.51 5.68
C ILE A 558 -9.67 -18.98 5.29
N GLY A 559 -8.46 -19.51 5.48
CA GLY A 559 -8.15 -20.91 5.18
C GLY A 559 -7.86 -21.19 3.71
N PRO A 560 -7.86 -22.47 3.30
CA PRO A 560 -7.31 -22.91 2.02
C PRO A 560 -8.02 -22.26 0.83
N GLU A 561 -7.23 -21.72 -0.10
CA GLU A 561 -7.68 -21.21 -1.39
C GLU A 561 -7.56 -22.31 -2.46
N LYS A 562 -8.40 -22.20 -3.48
CA LYS A 562 -8.31 -23.00 -4.71
C LYS A 562 -7.58 -22.20 -5.79
N ASN A 563 -7.33 -22.84 -6.93
CA ASN A 563 -6.64 -22.26 -8.06
C ASN A 563 -7.35 -21.00 -8.61
N LEU A 564 -6.65 -19.87 -8.64
CA LEU A 564 -7.20 -18.57 -9.07
C LEU A 564 -7.76 -18.55 -10.51
N LEU A 565 -7.24 -19.41 -11.39
CA LEU A 565 -7.56 -19.40 -12.82
C LEU A 565 -8.87 -20.12 -13.17
N GLU A 566 -9.52 -20.76 -12.19
CA GLU A 566 -10.78 -21.47 -12.39
C GLU A 566 -11.94 -20.86 -11.58
N SER A 567 -13.16 -21.26 -11.90
CA SER A 567 -14.35 -20.91 -11.12
C SER A 567 -15.21 -22.14 -10.93
N THR A 568 -15.16 -22.71 -9.73
CA THR A 568 -15.90 -23.91 -9.36
C THR A 568 -16.54 -23.71 -7.99
N GLU A 569 -17.61 -24.45 -7.72
CA GLU A 569 -18.30 -24.43 -6.43
C GLU A 569 -17.34 -24.56 -5.23
N GLN A 570 -16.29 -25.38 -5.36
CA GLN A 570 -15.30 -25.63 -4.30
C GLN A 570 -14.48 -24.40 -3.89
N HIS A 571 -14.45 -23.33 -4.68
CA HIS A 571 -13.81 -22.07 -4.28
C HIS A 571 -14.57 -21.38 -3.13
N ALA A 572 -15.89 -21.63 -3.01
CA ALA A 572 -16.68 -21.14 -1.89
C ALA A 572 -16.44 -21.94 -0.59
N HIS A 573 -15.67 -23.02 -0.64
CA HIS A 573 -15.37 -23.87 0.52
C HIS A 573 -14.31 -23.24 1.44
N ARG A 574 -14.67 -22.10 2.02
CA ARG A 574 -13.84 -21.29 2.92
C ARG A 574 -14.61 -20.94 4.20
N LEU A 575 -13.85 -20.64 5.25
CA LEU A 575 -14.40 -20.18 6.52
C LEU A 575 -14.59 -18.66 6.48
N LEU A 576 -15.84 -18.22 6.66
CA LEU A 576 -16.19 -16.81 6.76
C LEU A 576 -16.04 -16.32 8.20
N ILE A 577 -15.17 -15.34 8.40
CA ILE A 577 -14.96 -14.65 9.66
C ILE A 577 -15.60 -13.25 9.58
N PRO A 578 -16.69 -12.98 10.34
CA PRO A 578 -17.35 -11.68 10.33
C PRO A 578 -16.50 -10.56 10.96
N HIS A 579 -15.63 -10.92 11.91
CA HIS A 579 -14.84 -9.98 12.67
C HIS A 579 -13.47 -10.59 13.02
N PRO A 580 -12.35 -9.86 12.82
CA PRO A 580 -10.99 -10.41 13.02
C PRO A 580 -10.72 -10.80 14.46
N ILE A 581 -11.34 -10.08 15.42
CA ILE A 581 -11.28 -10.44 16.83
C ILE A 581 -12.36 -11.47 17.13
N ILE A 582 -11.92 -12.65 17.55
CA ILE A 582 -12.76 -13.80 17.87
C ILE A 582 -12.69 -14.14 19.36
N THR A 583 -13.80 -14.65 19.87
CA THR A 583 -14.05 -15.00 21.27
C THR A 583 -13.35 -16.30 21.69
N ASN A 584 -13.32 -16.57 23.00
CA ASN A 584 -12.73 -17.81 23.51
C ASN A 584 -13.54 -19.03 23.06
N GLU A 585 -14.86 -18.88 22.97
CA GLU A 585 -15.83 -19.85 22.47
C GLU A 585 -15.56 -20.17 21.00
N GLU A 586 -15.41 -19.13 20.16
CA GLU A 586 -15.13 -19.28 18.73
C GLU A 586 -13.78 -19.98 18.50
N VAL A 587 -12.71 -19.62 19.23
CA VAL A 587 -11.42 -20.33 19.13
C VAL A 587 -11.49 -21.76 19.66
N ALA A 588 -12.22 -22.02 20.74
CA ALA A 588 -12.41 -23.38 21.22
C ALA A 588 -13.10 -24.25 20.17
N ALA A 589 -14.10 -23.72 19.47
CA ALA A 589 -14.76 -24.39 18.36
C ALA A 589 -13.80 -24.63 17.18
N LEU A 590 -12.95 -23.66 16.82
CA LEU A 590 -11.97 -23.79 15.74
C LEU A 590 -10.87 -24.82 16.05
N LYS A 591 -10.39 -24.89 17.29
CA LYS A 591 -9.34 -25.84 17.68
C LYS A 591 -9.76 -27.30 17.52
N GLU A 592 -11.04 -27.59 17.70
CA GLU A 592 -11.62 -28.93 17.61
C GLU A 592 -12.45 -29.14 16.35
N MET A 593 -12.24 -28.25 15.36
CA MET A 593 -12.93 -28.28 14.08
C MET A 593 -12.67 -29.62 13.39
N ASN A 594 -13.77 -30.27 13.05
CA ASN A 594 -13.83 -31.43 12.18
C ASN A 594 -15.16 -31.36 11.43
N LEU A 595 -15.25 -30.41 10.49
CA LEU A 595 -16.46 -30.11 9.73
C LEU A 595 -16.13 -30.11 8.25
N ARG A 596 -16.82 -30.92 7.46
CA ARG A 596 -16.67 -30.96 5.99
C ARG A 596 -15.20 -31.10 5.53
N GLY A 597 -14.40 -31.91 6.24
CA GLY A 597 -12.99 -32.14 5.95
C GLY A 597 -12.02 -31.10 6.51
N TRP A 598 -12.52 -29.99 7.09
CA TRP A 598 -11.66 -29.02 7.76
C TRP A 598 -11.21 -29.53 9.11
N THR A 599 -9.89 -29.47 9.32
CA THR A 599 -9.25 -29.79 10.58
C THR A 599 -8.25 -28.72 10.96
N THR A 600 -7.97 -28.63 12.25
CA THR A 600 -7.10 -27.60 12.83
C THR A 600 -5.93 -28.24 13.57
N GLN A 601 -4.71 -27.74 13.33
CA GLN A 601 -3.54 -28.08 14.13
C GLN A 601 -3.24 -26.95 15.12
N LYS A 602 -3.10 -27.29 16.41
CA LYS A 602 -2.62 -26.34 17.42
C LYS A 602 -1.09 -26.38 17.47
N ILE A 603 -0.46 -25.22 17.33
CA ILE A 603 0.99 -25.04 17.45
C ILE A 603 1.27 -24.22 18.70
N ASP A 604 2.12 -24.76 19.56
CA ASP A 604 2.58 -24.09 20.78
C ASP A 604 3.66 -23.06 20.44
N ILE A 605 3.44 -21.78 20.77
CA ILE A 605 4.41 -20.69 20.56
C ILE A 605 5.17 -20.30 21.84
N THR A 606 5.37 -21.26 22.74
CA THR A 606 6.25 -21.10 23.92
C THR A 606 7.55 -21.90 23.77
N TYR A 607 8.57 -21.57 24.56
CA TYR A 607 9.83 -22.32 24.67
C TYR A 607 10.28 -22.46 26.12
N ASP A 608 11.22 -23.38 26.38
CA ASP A 608 11.70 -23.64 27.73
C ASP A 608 12.61 -22.52 28.21
N ILE A 609 12.41 -22.04 29.44
CA ILE A 609 13.26 -20.99 30.03
C ILE A 609 14.74 -21.41 30.10
N ALA A 610 15.02 -22.71 30.21
CA ALA A 610 16.38 -23.25 30.22
C ALA A 610 17.14 -23.03 28.90
N ASP A 611 16.45 -22.81 27.78
CA ASP A 611 17.07 -22.50 26.50
C ASP A 611 17.63 -21.06 26.44
N GLY A 612 17.30 -20.23 27.44
CA GLY A 612 17.74 -18.85 27.54
C GLY A 612 17.35 -18.02 26.31
N LYS A 613 18.12 -16.96 26.04
CA LYS A 613 17.83 -16.03 24.92
C LYS A 613 17.91 -16.68 23.54
N GLN A 614 18.69 -17.76 23.39
CA GLN A 614 18.80 -18.52 22.15
C GLN A 614 17.57 -19.40 21.87
N GLY A 615 16.72 -19.63 22.88
CA GLY A 615 15.47 -20.35 22.74
C GLY A 615 14.50 -19.72 21.75
N LEU A 616 14.50 -18.38 21.62
CA LEU A 616 13.62 -17.66 20.71
C LEU A 616 13.84 -18.07 19.25
N ALA A 617 15.09 -18.06 18.77
CA ALA A 617 15.42 -18.42 17.40
C ALA A 617 15.04 -19.87 17.07
N LYS A 618 15.33 -20.80 17.98
CA LYS A 618 14.98 -22.22 17.83
C LYS A 618 13.45 -22.43 17.83
N ALA A 619 12.73 -21.70 18.67
CA ALA A 619 11.28 -21.76 18.73
C ALA A 619 10.66 -21.31 17.40
N LEU A 620 11.15 -20.22 16.80
CA LEU A 620 10.68 -19.76 15.49
C LEU A 620 10.89 -20.82 14.40
N ASP A 621 12.06 -21.46 14.33
CA ASP A 621 12.31 -22.54 13.37
C ASP A 621 11.35 -23.72 13.56
N ARG A 622 11.14 -24.14 14.81
CA ARG A 622 10.18 -25.20 15.16
C ARG A 622 8.76 -24.83 14.72
N ILE A 623 8.30 -23.63 15.04
CA ILE A 623 6.95 -23.16 14.73
C ILE A 623 6.72 -23.14 13.21
N CYS A 624 7.69 -22.64 12.43
CA CYS A 624 7.62 -22.65 10.96
C CYS A 624 7.59 -24.08 10.39
N ALA A 625 8.42 -24.98 10.91
CA ALA A 625 8.45 -26.38 10.48
C ALA A 625 7.14 -27.12 10.81
N GLU A 626 6.57 -26.90 12.00
CA GLU A 626 5.27 -27.45 12.40
C GLU A 626 4.14 -26.92 11.50
N ALA A 627 4.18 -25.64 11.09
CA ALA A 627 3.20 -25.06 10.18
C ALA A 627 3.24 -25.72 8.78
N SER A 628 4.43 -25.90 8.18
CA SER A 628 4.57 -26.63 6.91
C SER A 628 4.17 -28.11 7.04
N SER A 629 4.47 -28.73 8.19
CA SER A 629 4.06 -30.11 8.47
C SER A 629 2.54 -30.23 8.57
N ALA A 630 1.86 -29.24 9.16
CA ALA A 630 0.40 -29.21 9.25
C ALA A 630 -0.26 -29.17 7.87
N ILE A 631 0.30 -28.39 6.93
CA ILE A 631 -0.14 -28.35 5.53
C ILE A 631 0.04 -29.71 4.86
N THR A 632 1.18 -30.35 5.09
CA THR A 632 1.49 -31.68 4.54
C THR A 632 0.54 -32.75 5.08
N ALA A 633 0.15 -32.63 6.36
CA ALA A 633 -0.83 -33.49 7.01
C ALA A 633 -2.29 -33.20 6.59
N GLY A 634 -2.54 -32.18 5.76
CA GLY A 634 -3.86 -31.86 5.23
C GLY A 634 -4.73 -30.99 6.15
N HIS A 635 -4.15 -30.33 7.15
CA HIS A 635 -4.89 -29.39 7.99
C HIS A 635 -5.26 -28.11 7.22
N SER A 636 -6.48 -27.63 7.45
CA SER A 636 -7.01 -26.42 6.80
C SER A 636 -6.70 -25.15 7.61
N LEU A 637 -6.45 -25.32 8.92
CA LEU A 637 -6.17 -24.23 9.84
C LEU A 637 -5.02 -24.59 10.77
N ILE A 638 -4.24 -23.58 11.16
CA ILE A 638 -3.38 -23.63 12.34
C ILE A 638 -3.80 -22.58 13.36
N VAL A 639 -3.71 -22.95 14.64
CA VAL A 639 -3.86 -22.03 15.77
C VAL A 639 -2.51 -21.92 16.47
N LEU A 640 -1.85 -20.77 16.34
CA LEU A 640 -0.67 -20.44 17.14
C LEU A 640 -1.13 -20.00 18.52
N SER A 641 -0.64 -20.65 19.58
CA SER A 641 -1.18 -20.48 20.94
C SER A 641 -0.08 -20.33 21.99
N ASP A 642 -0.12 -19.23 22.75
CA ASP A 642 0.78 -18.98 23.89
C ASP A 642 0.20 -19.42 25.25
N ARG A 643 -0.95 -20.11 25.26
CA ARG A 643 -1.65 -20.59 26.47
C ARG A 643 -0.80 -21.48 27.40
N LYS A 644 0.33 -22.01 26.92
CA LYS A 644 1.25 -22.83 27.73
C LYS A 644 2.27 -22.02 28.53
N ILE A 645 2.16 -20.69 28.54
CA ILE A 645 2.96 -19.84 29.42
C ILE A 645 2.90 -20.35 30.87
N SER A 646 4.05 -20.41 31.52
CA SER A 646 4.18 -20.82 32.92
C SER A 646 5.53 -20.38 33.45
N ALA A 647 5.83 -20.68 34.71
CA ALA A 647 7.14 -20.37 35.30
C ALA A 647 8.34 -20.97 34.54
N THR A 648 8.14 -22.05 33.77
CA THR A 648 9.20 -22.71 32.97
C THR A 648 9.05 -22.49 31.46
N ARG A 649 7.99 -21.81 31.01
CA ARG A 649 7.68 -21.63 29.59
C ARG A 649 7.54 -20.16 29.24
N VAL A 650 8.45 -19.68 28.41
CA VAL A 650 8.48 -18.28 27.94
C VAL A 650 7.68 -18.17 26.65
N PRO A 651 6.74 -17.23 26.52
CA PRO A 651 6.01 -17.01 25.28
C PRO A 651 6.92 -16.33 24.23
N VAL A 652 6.90 -16.82 23.00
CA VAL A 652 7.38 -16.06 21.84
C VAL A 652 6.38 -14.93 21.59
N SER A 653 6.86 -13.73 21.23
CA SER A 653 5.96 -12.64 20.82
C SER A 653 5.03 -13.12 19.71
N ALA A 654 3.73 -12.92 19.87
CA ALA A 654 2.73 -13.38 18.92
C ALA A 654 2.96 -12.75 17.54
N LEU A 655 3.44 -11.49 17.51
CA LEU A 655 3.82 -10.81 16.29
C LEU A 655 4.99 -11.50 15.56
N LEU A 656 6.06 -11.89 16.27
CA LEU A 656 7.18 -12.63 15.66
C LEU A 656 6.73 -13.98 15.11
N ALA A 657 6.00 -14.76 15.92
CA ALA A 657 5.56 -16.09 15.52
C ALA A 657 4.64 -16.04 14.29
N THR A 658 3.67 -15.10 14.29
CA THR A 658 2.75 -14.89 13.18
C THR A 658 3.50 -14.51 11.91
N ALA A 659 4.36 -13.51 11.99
CA ALA A 659 5.05 -12.95 10.84
C ALA A 659 6.08 -13.94 10.26
N ALA A 660 6.83 -14.65 11.12
CA ALA A 660 7.75 -15.71 10.71
C ALA A 660 7.03 -16.85 9.97
N VAL A 661 5.90 -17.33 10.49
CA VAL A 661 5.09 -18.37 9.83
C VAL A 661 4.53 -17.86 8.50
N HIS A 662 3.96 -16.64 8.49
CA HIS A 662 3.41 -16.06 7.27
C HIS A 662 4.48 -15.95 6.17
N GLN A 663 5.63 -15.35 6.48
CA GLN A 663 6.72 -15.16 5.53
C GLN A 663 7.34 -16.49 5.07
N HIS A 664 7.55 -17.44 5.98
CA HIS A 664 8.01 -18.78 5.65
C HIS A 664 7.06 -19.46 4.65
N LEU A 665 5.75 -19.42 4.91
CA LEU A 665 4.75 -20.03 4.03
C LEU A 665 4.58 -19.28 2.70
N VAL A 666 4.76 -17.96 2.65
CA VAL A 666 4.74 -17.20 1.39
C VAL A 666 5.92 -17.59 0.52
N LYS A 667 7.14 -17.63 1.08
CA LYS A 667 8.37 -18.04 0.37
C LYS A 667 8.31 -19.46 -0.20
N GLN A 668 7.59 -20.35 0.47
CA GLN A 668 7.40 -21.73 0.03
C GLN A 668 6.17 -21.90 -0.89
N HIS A 669 5.46 -20.81 -1.23
CA HIS A 669 4.22 -20.83 -1.98
C HIS A 669 3.12 -21.72 -1.35
N GLN A 670 3.09 -21.77 -0.01
CA GLN A 670 2.21 -22.61 0.79
C GLN A 670 1.14 -21.81 1.56
N ARG A 671 1.28 -20.49 1.71
CA ARG A 671 0.41 -19.68 2.61
C ARG A 671 -1.07 -19.72 2.24
N THR A 672 -1.41 -19.89 0.97
CA THR A 672 -2.80 -20.04 0.49
C THR A 672 -3.44 -21.36 0.90
N ARG A 673 -2.67 -22.36 1.36
CA ARG A 673 -3.16 -23.70 1.66
C ARG A 673 -3.65 -23.88 3.10
N ILE A 674 -3.55 -22.84 3.94
CA ILE A 674 -3.89 -22.92 5.37
C ILE A 674 -4.32 -21.57 5.92
N GLY A 675 -5.21 -21.56 6.91
CA GLY A 675 -5.54 -20.34 7.66
C GLY A 675 -4.73 -20.24 8.94
N LEU A 676 -4.41 -19.02 9.36
CA LEU A 676 -3.51 -18.71 10.48
C LEU A 676 -4.26 -17.93 11.57
N VAL A 677 -4.69 -18.63 12.61
CA VAL A 677 -5.38 -18.03 13.76
C VAL A 677 -4.40 -17.88 14.93
N ILE A 678 -4.46 -16.75 15.62
CA ILE A 678 -3.58 -16.44 16.75
C ILE A 678 -4.40 -16.41 18.04
N GLU A 679 -4.07 -17.26 19.00
CA GLU A 679 -4.56 -17.21 20.37
C GLU A 679 -3.44 -16.68 21.26
N THR A 680 -3.59 -15.45 21.75
CA THR A 680 -2.51 -14.78 22.47
C THR A 680 -2.96 -14.01 23.70
N GLY A 681 -2.10 -14.02 24.73
CA GLY A 681 -2.21 -13.15 25.88
C GLY A 681 -1.62 -11.76 25.64
N GLU A 682 -0.81 -11.57 24.59
CA GLU A 682 -0.01 -10.38 24.34
C GLU A 682 -0.83 -9.21 23.76
N ALA A 683 -1.70 -9.49 22.78
CA ALA A 683 -2.44 -8.50 22.01
C ALA A 683 -3.63 -7.92 22.78
N ARG A 684 -3.76 -6.58 22.77
CA ARG A 684 -4.77 -5.86 23.58
C ARG A 684 -5.15 -4.48 23.07
N GLU A 685 -4.35 -3.88 22.19
CA GLU A 685 -4.55 -2.53 21.64
C GLU A 685 -4.83 -2.59 20.14
N VAL A 686 -5.48 -1.57 19.59
CA VAL A 686 -5.76 -1.45 18.15
C VAL A 686 -4.50 -1.67 17.33
N HIS A 687 -3.39 -1.05 17.73
CA HIS A 687 -2.09 -1.19 17.07
C HIS A 687 -1.60 -2.65 17.01
N HIS A 688 -1.79 -3.42 18.08
CA HIS A 688 -1.36 -4.83 18.14
C HIS A 688 -2.14 -5.68 17.14
N HIS A 689 -3.46 -5.49 17.06
CA HIS A 689 -4.32 -6.23 16.14
C HIS A 689 -4.06 -5.87 14.68
N CYS A 690 -3.82 -4.59 14.39
CA CYS A 690 -3.40 -4.12 13.08
C CYS A 690 -2.06 -4.74 12.66
N LEU A 691 -1.06 -4.79 13.55
CA LEU A 691 0.22 -5.44 13.25
C LEU A 691 0.06 -6.94 12.98
N LEU A 692 -0.61 -7.68 13.87
CA LEU A 692 -0.84 -9.12 13.69
C LEU A 692 -1.55 -9.41 12.36
N THR A 693 -2.57 -8.64 12.01
CA THR A 693 -3.28 -8.80 10.74
C THR A 693 -2.40 -8.40 9.54
N GLY A 694 -1.71 -7.26 9.63
CA GLY A 694 -0.82 -6.75 8.61
C GLY A 694 0.35 -7.67 8.29
N TYR A 695 0.73 -8.53 9.23
CA TYR A 695 1.75 -9.58 9.08
C TYR A 695 1.18 -11.00 8.95
N GLY A 696 -0.11 -11.14 8.66
CA GLY A 696 -0.68 -12.36 8.09
C GLY A 696 -1.62 -13.18 8.98
N ALA A 697 -1.98 -12.69 10.18
CA ALA A 697 -3.04 -13.32 10.97
C ALA A 697 -4.39 -13.22 10.27
N ASP A 698 -5.11 -14.34 10.20
CA ASP A 698 -6.46 -14.43 9.65
C ASP A 698 -7.54 -14.09 10.68
N ALA A 699 -7.30 -14.43 11.95
CA ALA A 699 -8.14 -14.06 13.09
C ALA A 699 -7.31 -14.07 14.38
N ILE A 700 -7.74 -13.30 15.38
CA ILE A 700 -7.02 -13.07 16.64
C ILE A 700 -7.96 -13.26 17.82
N ASN A 701 -7.56 -14.08 18.77
CA ASN A 701 -8.19 -14.22 20.07
C ASN A 701 -7.28 -13.65 21.17
N PRO A 702 -7.58 -12.43 21.66
CA PRO A 702 -6.83 -11.79 22.73
C PRO A 702 -7.36 -12.23 24.10
N TYR A 703 -7.21 -13.52 24.43
CA TYR A 703 -7.89 -14.10 25.59
C TYR A 703 -7.56 -13.37 26.91
N LEU A 704 -6.32 -12.92 27.08
CA LEU A 704 -5.91 -12.29 28.33
C LEU A 704 -6.45 -10.88 28.48
N ALA A 705 -6.70 -10.17 27.37
CA ALA A 705 -7.38 -8.87 27.40
C ALA A 705 -8.83 -9.03 27.88
N PHE A 706 -9.51 -10.09 27.43
CA PHE A 706 -10.85 -10.45 27.94
C PHE A 706 -10.80 -10.78 29.43
N GLU A 707 -9.88 -11.66 29.85
CA GLU A 707 -9.73 -12.02 31.27
C GLU A 707 -9.43 -10.79 32.15
N ALA A 708 -8.56 -9.88 31.71
CA ALA A 708 -8.24 -8.64 32.42
C ALA A 708 -9.45 -7.71 32.58
N LEU A 709 -10.26 -7.55 31.54
CA LEU A 709 -11.48 -6.73 31.58
C LEU A 709 -12.57 -7.36 32.46
N TRP A 710 -12.73 -8.68 32.41
CA TRP A 710 -13.67 -9.39 33.28
C TRP A 710 -13.27 -9.29 34.75
N ASP A 711 -11.97 -9.41 35.07
CA ASP A 711 -11.47 -9.17 36.44
C ASP A 711 -11.74 -7.73 36.89
N ALA A 712 -11.46 -6.73 36.05
CA ALA A 712 -11.72 -5.34 36.37
C ALA A 712 -13.22 -5.08 36.64
N ARG A 713 -14.12 -5.67 35.85
CA ARG A 713 -15.56 -5.65 36.12
C ARG A 713 -15.90 -6.28 37.46
N ARG A 714 -15.40 -7.48 37.75
CA ARG A 714 -15.64 -8.20 39.02
C ARG A 714 -15.15 -7.40 40.23
N LYS A 715 -14.13 -6.56 40.04
CA LYS A 715 -13.60 -5.61 41.04
C LYS A 715 -14.35 -4.27 41.09
N GLY A 716 -15.42 -4.09 40.32
CA GLY A 716 -16.26 -2.90 40.33
C GLY A 716 -15.73 -1.72 39.50
N LEU A 717 -14.75 -1.93 38.61
CA LEU A 717 -14.18 -0.90 37.74
C LEU A 717 -14.92 -0.77 36.39
N GLY A 718 -15.98 -1.56 36.17
CA GLY A 718 -16.80 -1.53 34.96
C GLY A 718 -17.88 -0.45 34.98
N ASP A 719 -18.57 -0.26 33.85
CA ASP A 719 -19.73 0.62 33.75
C ASP A 719 -21.06 -0.16 33.75
N ALA A 720 -22.19 0.56 33.86
CA ALA A 720 -23.51 -0.06 33.89
C ALA A 720 -23.94 -0.69 32.54
N LYS A 721 -23.34 -0.26 31.41
CA LYS A 721 -23.69 -0.76 30.07
C LYS A 721 -23.08 -2.14 29.82
N HIS A 722 -21.86 -2.37 30.32
CA HIS A 722 -21.09 -3.60 30.15
C HIS A 722 -21.17 -4.47 31.42
N ASN A 723 -22.40 -4.84 31.77
CA ASN A 723 -22.72 -5.54 33.02
C ASN A 723 -22.55 -7.07 33.00
N SER A 724 -22.14 -7.66 31.87
CA SER A 724 -21.82 -9.09 31.73
C SER A 724 -20.51 -9.30 30.95
N ASP A 725 -19.95 -10.51 31.03
CA ASP A 725 -18.69 -10.84 30.35
C ASP A 725 -18.83 -10.79 28.82
N GLU A 726 -20.00 -11.18 28.30
CA GLU A 726 -20.35 -11.13 26.87
C GLU A 726 -20.41 -9.69 26.38
N LYS A 727 -21.05 -8.79 27.15
CA LYS A 727 -21.12 -7.38 26.77
C LYS A 727 -19.76 -6.70 26.78
N ILE A 728 -18.87 -7.09 27.70
CA ILE A 728 -17.48 -6.62 27.70
C ILE A 728 -16.78 -7.02 26.40
N VAL A 729 -16.92 -8.28 26.00
CA VAL A 729 -16.33 -8.78 24.75
C VAL A 729 -16.93 -8.07 23.54
N GLU A 730 -18.24 -7.85 23.49
CA GLU A 730 -18.92 -7.09 22.43
C GLU A 730 -18.40 -5.64 22.35
N GLY A 731 -18.33 -4.95 23.49
CA GLY A 731 -17.82 -3.58 23.59
C GLY A 731 -16.36 -3.48 23.15
N TYR A 732 -15.52 -4.42 23.58
CA TYR A 732 -14.12 -4.50 23.15
C TYR A 732 -14.01 -4.76 21.63
N ARG A 733 -14.71 -5.77 21.09
CA ARG A 733 -14.70 -6.09 19.65
C ARG A 733 -15.13 -4.89 18.81
N LYS A 734 -16.23 -4.25 19.18
CA LYS A 734 -16.74 -3.05 18.49
C LYS A 734 -15.70 -1.92 18.46
N SER A 735 -15.05 -1.67 19.58
CA SER A 735 -14.05 -0.61 19.71
C SER A 735 -12.80 -0.89 18.91
N ILE A 736 -12.30 -2.13 18.96
CA ILE A 736 -11.19 -2.58 18.12
C ILE A 736 -11.57 -2.50 16.65
N GLY A 737 -12.77 -2.92 16.25
CA GLY A 737 -13.22 -2.84 14.87
C GLY A 737 -13.20 -1.41 14.32
N LYS A 738 -13.75 -0.45 15.08
CA LYS A 738 -13.67 0.98 14.74
C LYS A 738 -12.22 1.50 14.69
N GLY A 739 -11.38 1.08 15.65
CA GLY A 739 -9.96 1.42 15.64
C GLY A 739 -9.22 0.86 14.43
N MET A 740 -9.52 -0.37 14.02
CA MET A 740 -8.91 -0.98 12.83
C MET A 740 -9.35 -0.26 11.55
N PHE A 741 -10.63 0.09 11.41
CA PHE A 741 -11.08 0.96 10.32
C PHE A 741 -10.31 2.28 10.28
N LYS A 742 -10.17 2.94 11.44
CA LYS A 742 -9.40 4.16 11.55
C LYS A 742 -7.95 3.99 11.06
N VAL A 743 -7.25 2.92 11.45
CA VAL A 743 -5.86 2.66 11.03
C VAL A 743 -5.77 2.34 9.54
N MET A 744 -6.65 1.49 9.01
CA MET A 744 -6.67 1.16 7.57
C MET A 744 -6.94 2.40 6.71
N ALA A 745 -7.86 3.25 7.17
CA ALA A 745 -8.24 4.47 6.48
C ALA A 745 -7.10 5.50 6.38
N LYS A 746 -6.12 5.49 7.29
CA LYS A 746 -4.91 6.34 7.20
C LYS A 746 -4.13 6.16 5.90
N MET A 747 -4.14 4.94 5.34
CA MET A 747 -3.53 4.61 4.05
C MET A 747 -4.54 4.63 2.90
N GLY A 748 -5.82 4.88 3.18
CA GLY A 748 -6.91 4.80 2.21
C GLY A 748 -7.30 3.35 1.85
N ILE A 749 -7.09 2.39 2.75
CA ILE A 749 -7.46 0.98 2.53
C ILE A 749 -8.85 0.73 3.10
N SER A 750 -9.73 0.13 2.30
CA SER A 750 -11.14 -0.07 2.64
C SER A 750 -11.42 -1.45 3.23
N THR A 751 -10.70 -2.49 2.80
CA THR A 751 -11.00 -3.88 3.22
C THR A 751 -9.88 -4.50 4.03
N LEU A 752 -10.27 -5.23 5.09
CA LEU A 752 -9.33 -6.01 5.88
C LEU A 752 -8.62 -7.07 5.04
N GLN A 753 -9.31 -7.59 4.02
CA GLN A 753 -8.76 -8.59 3.12
C GLN A 753 -7.51 -8.09 2.40
N SER A 754 -7.51 -6.85 1.90
CA SER A 754 -6.33 -6.24 1.26
C SER A 754 -5.30 -5.73 2.28
N TYR A 755 -5.72 -5.38 3.49
CA TYR A 755 -4.81 -4.97 4.58
C TYR A 755 -3.99 -6.15 5.13
N LYS A 756 -4.58 -7.35 5.16
CA LYS A 756 -3.99 -8.57 5.68
C LYS A 756 -2.76 -8.99 4.87
N GLY A 757 -1.61 -9.13 5.53
CA GLY A 757 -0.33 -9.41 4.87
C GLY A 757 0.26 -8.22 4.10
N GLY A 758 -0.34 -7.02 4.20
CA GLY A 758 0.07 -5.82 3.47
C GLY A 758 1.27 -5.07 4.07
N GLN A 759 1.62 -5.35 5.33
CA GLN A 759 2.77 -4.76 6.04
C GLN A 759 2.83 -3.22 5.98
N ILE A 760 1.72 -2.55 6.32
CA ILE A 760 1.56 -1.08 6.28
C ILE A 760 2.24 -0.41 7.49
N PHE A 761 3.52 -0.73 7.70
CA PHE A 761 4.30 -0.32 8.85
C PHE A 761 5.76 -0.05 8.47
N GLU A 762 6.42 0.76 9.29
CA GLU A 762 7.87 0.91 9.30
C GLU A 762 8.42 0.46 10.64
N ALA A 763 9.48 -0.34 10.63
CA ALA A 763 10.24 -0.68 11.82
C ALA A 763 11.32 0.37 12.08
N VAL A 764 11.50 0.73 13.36
CA VAL A 764 12.54 1.65 13.82
C VAL A 764 13.34 0.95 14.91
N GLY A 765 14.61 0.67 14.65
CA GLY A 765 15.52 0.06 15.62
C GLY A 765 15.52 -1.47 15.63
N LEU A 766 15.00 -2.14 14.60
CA LEU A 766 15.12 -3.59 14.42
C LEU A 766 16.26 -3.93 13.44
N ALA A 767 17.08 -4.91 13.80
CA ALA A 767 18.17 -5.37 12.95
C ALA A 767 17.68 -6.10 11.67
N SER A 768 18.52 -6.09 10.63
CA SER A 768 18.16 -6.65 9.32
C SER A 768 17.86 -8.14 9.36
N ASP A 769 18.53 -8.90 10.23
CA ASP A 769 18.29 -10.33 10.41
C ASP A 769 16.87 -10.63 10.93
N VAL A 770 16.36 -9.82 11.86
CA VAL A 770 14.98 -9.89 12.35
C VAL A 770 14.00 -9.60 11.21
N VAL A 771 14.25 -8.52 10.45
CA VAL A 771 13.37 -8.09 9.35
C VAL A 771 13.35 -9.11 8.22
N VAL A 772 14.50 -9.57 7.73
CA VAL A 772 14.59 -10.56 6.64
C VAL A 772 13.93 -11.89 7.02
N ARG A 773 14.03 -12.28 8.29
CA ARG A 773 13.46 -13.54 8.77
C ARG A 773 11.95 -13.48 8.97
N CYS A 774 11.45 -12.40 9.58
CA CYS A 774 10.06 -12.36 10.06
C CYS A 774 9.18 -11.33 9.34
N PHE A 775 9.76 -10.27 8.77
CA PHE A 775 9.03 -9.09 8.30
C PHE A 775 9.50 -8.62 6.91
N GLU A 776 9.90 -9.55 6.04
CA GLU A 776 10.53 -9.23 4.75
C GLU A 776 9.67 -8.28 3.91
N GLY A 777 10.30 -7.23 3.37
CA GLY A 777 9.62 -6.12 2.69
C GLY A 777 9.30 -4.93 3.60
N THR A 778 9.38 -5.07 4.93
CA THR A 778 9.24 -3.94 5.87
C THR A 778 10.50 -3.07 5.86
N SER A 779 10.33 -1.75 5.85
CA SER A 779 11.46 -0.83 6.01
C SER A 779 12.00 -0.85 7.45
N SER A 780 13.31 -0.99 7.61
CA SER A 780 14.03 -0.72 8.86
C SER A 780 15.29 0.08 8.56
N ARG A 781 15.13 1.40 8.45
CA ARG A 781 16.21 2.31 8.01
C ARG A 781 17.27 2.51 9.07
N ILE A 782 16.89 2.33 10.34
CA ILE A 782 17.78 2.41 11.50
C ILE A 782 17.75 1.04 12.14
N GLN A 783 18.84 0.31 11.96
CA GLN A 783 19.02 -1.03 12.52
C GLN A 783 19.33 -0.93 14.02
N GLY A 784 19.11 -2.02 14.75
CA GLY A 784 19.37 -2.04 16.19
C GLY A 784 19.22 -3.43 16.80
N VAL A 785 18.10 -3.65 17.46
CA VAL A 785 17.78 -4.84 18.26
C VAL A 785 17.76 -6.10 17.39
N SER A 786 18.57 -7.09 17.76
CA SER A 786 18.65 -8.41 17.12
C SER A 786 17.69 -9.41 17.77
N LEU A 787 17.55 -10.61 17.17
CA LEU A 787 16.77 -11.70 17.78
C LEU A 787 17.29 -12.07 19.18
N GLU A 788 18.59 -11.98 19.42
CA GLU A 788 19.18 -12.28 20.72
C GLU A 788 18.71 -11.30 21.81
N VAL A 789 18.66 -10.00 21.48
CA VAL A 789 18.17 -8.95 22.39
C VAL A 789 16.67 -9.12 22.63
N LEU A 790 15.88 -9.42 21.59
CA LEU A 790 14.45 -9.71 21.75
C LEU A 790 14.21 -10.93 22.66
N GLY A 791 15.07 -11.96 22.56
CA GLY A 791 15.03 -13.11 23.46
C GLY A 791 15.35 -12.74 24.91
N GLU A 792 16.31 -11.85 25.13
CA GLU A 792 16.64 -11.31 26.46
C GLU A 792 15.51 -10.46 27.04
N GLU A 793 14.90 -9.58 26.26
CA GLU A 793 13.74 -8.79 26.68
C GLU A 793 12.53 -9.66 27.04
N ALA A 794 12.28 -10.73 26.28
CA ALA A 794 11.23 -11.70 26.58
C ALA A 794 11.45 -12.37 27.94
N LEU A 795 12.70 -12.77 28.26
CA LEU A 795 13.07 -13.32 29.56
C LEU A 795 12.92 -12.29 30.68
N ARG A 796 13.37 -11.05 30.46
CA ARG A 796 13.23 -9.95 31.43
C ARG A 796 11.77 -9.68 31.77
N ARG A 797 10.87 -9.63 30.77
CA ARG A 797 9.42 -9.49 31.00
C ARG A 797 8.83 -10.70 31.71
N HIS A 798 9.18 -11.91 31.28
CA HIS A 798 8.70 -13.14 31.89
C HIS A 798 9.04 -13.21 33.39
N ALA A 799 10.26 -12.79 33.76
CA ALA A 799 10.70 -12.71 35.15
C ALA A 799 9.89 -11.73 36.01
N LEU A 800 9.25 -10.70 35.43
CA LEU A 800 8.33 -9.81 36.16
C LEU A 800 7.05 -10.53 36.61
N GLY A 801 6.63 -11.54 35.85
CA GLY A 801 5.45 -12.37 36.17
C GLY A 801 5.77 -13.58 37.04
N TYR A 802 6.93 -14.21 36.84
CA TYR A 802 7.29 -15.51 37.42
C TYR A 802 8.61 -15.48 38.22
N SER A 803 8.89 -14.38 38.93
CA SER A 803 10.12 -14.24 39.72
C SER A 803 10.31 -15.36 40.76
N SER A 804 11.56 -15.78 40.98
CA SER A 804 11.93 -16.82 41.96
C SER A 804 11.78 -16.39 43.43
N HIS A 805 11.53 -15.12 43.69
CA HIS A 805 11.32 -14.58 45.04
C HIS A 805 9.81 -14.46 45.28
N ASP A 806 9.33 -14.99 46.42
CA ASP A 806 7.96 -14.85 46.91
C ASP A 806 7.65 -13.37 47.20
N SER A 807 7.46 -12.58 46.16
CA SER A 807 6.91 -11.24 46.28
C SER A 807 5.40 -11.35 46.17
N HIS A 808 4.69 -11.16 47.28
CA HIS A 808 3.23 -11.06 47.34
C HIS A 808 2.68 -9.79 46.66
N ASP A 809 3.47 -9.15 45.77
CA ASP A 809 3.03 -7.96 45.07
C ASP A 809 1.99 -8.38 44.02
N THR A 810 0.74 -7.98 44.25
CA THR A 810 -0.42 -8.35 43.43
C THR A 810 -0.81 -7.26 42.42
N ALA A 811 -0.06 -6.14 42.36
CA ALA A 811 -0.41 -5.00 41.51
C ALA A 811 0.23 -5.06 40.11
N LEU A 812 -0.39 -4.44 39.11
CA LEU A 812 0.28 -4.23 37.82
C LEU A 812 1.32 -3.12 37.95
N ILE A 813 2.45 -3.29 37.28
CA ILE A 813 3.52 -2.29 37.27
C ILE A 813 3.01 -1.04 36.54
N ASN A 814 3.47 0.14 36.97
CA ASN A 814 3.27 1.39 36.24
C ASN A 814 4.64 1.91 35.80
N GLN A 815 4.96 1.73 34.53
CA GLN A 815 6.26 2.15 33.97
C GLN A 815 6.24 3.59 33.45
N GLY A 816 5.09 4.29 33.45
CA GLY A 816 4.99 5.63 32.89
C GLY A 816 5.32 5.64 31.39
N ASP A 817 4.61 4.83 30.61
CA ASP A 817 4.73 4.78 29.15
C ASP A 817 3.93 5.90 28.48
N ILE A 818 2.83 6.33 29.12
CA ILE A 818 1.94 7.39 28.63
C ILE A 818 2.19 8.68 29.40
N HIS A 819 2.21 8.60 30.73
CA HIS A 819 2.51 9.76 31.58
C HIS A 819 3.83 9.59 32.31
N TRP A 820 4.60 10.67 32.40
CA TRP A 820 5.82 10.69 33.20
C TRP A 820 5.58 10.19 34.63
N ARG A 821 6.48 9.34 35.10
CA ARG A 821 6.56 8.82 36.47
C ARG A 821 7.99 8.90 36.97
N ALA A 822 8.17 9.21 38.25
CA ALA A 822 9.49 9.37 38.84
C ALA A 822 10.38 8.11 38.76
N ALA A 823 9.77 6.91 38.83
CA ALA A 823 10.45 5.62 38.68
C ALA A 823 10.18 4.96 37.30
N GLY A 824 9.57 5.72 36.39
CA GLY A 824 9.13 5.24 35.08
C GLY A 824 10.25 5.17 34.04
N ASP A 825 9.85 5.05 32.79
CA ASP A 825 10.70 5.24 31.62
C ASP A 825 11.00 6.74 31.41
N GLN A 826 11.96 7.04 30.53
CA GLN A 826 12.38 8.41 30.28
C GLN A 826 11.41 9.14 29.35
N HIS A 827 11.13 10.40 29.69
CA HIS A 827 10.40 11.35 28.86
C HIS A 827 11.23 12.62 28.65
N MET A 828 11.10 13.23 27.47
CA MET A 828 11.77 14.50 27.17
C MET A 828 11.23 15.65 28.01
N TRP A 829 9.95 15.63 28.37
CA TRP A 829 9.37 16.62 29.29
C TRP A 829 9.18 16.01 30.68
N ASN A 830 9.75 16.68 31.68
CA ASN A 830 9.58 16.31 33.07
C ASN A 830 9.32 17.56 33.94
N PRO A 831 8.78 17.39 35.16
CA PRO A 831 8.40 18.54 36.00
C PRO A 831 9.54 19.51 36.30
N LYS A 832 10.78 19.02 36.42
CA LYS A 832 11.95 19.84 36.75
C LYS A 832 12.43 20.67 35.57
N SER A 833 12.45 20.11 34.35
CA SER A 833 12.83 20.84 33.14
C SER A 833 11.79 21.92 32.81
N ILE A 834 10.49 21.60 32.95
CA ILE A 834 9.40 22.58 32.77
C ILE A 834 9.51 23.73 33.77
N ALA A 835 9.72 23.43 35.06
CA ALA A 835 9.83 24.47 36.08
C ALA A 835 11.00 25.42 35.81
N SER A 836 12.16 24.88 35.42
CA SER A 836 13.36 25.68 35.09
C SER A 836 13.13 26.59 33.88
N LEU A 837 12.44 26.08 32.84
CA LEU A 837 12.09 26.88 31.67
C LEU A 837 11.10 28.02 32.00
N GLN A 838 10.11 27.74 32.86
CA GLN A 838 9.15 28.75 33.30
C GLN A 838 9.80 29.86 34.15
N GLU A 839 10.73 29.50 35.04
CA GLU A 839 11.52 30.45 35.82
C GLU A 839 12.38 31.35 34.92
N ALA A 840 13.08 30.74 33.95
CA ALA A 840 13.88 31.47 32.97
C ALA A 840 13.04 32.48 32.16
N ALA A 841 11.89 32.05 31.63
CA ALA A 841 11.03 32.89 30.80
C ALA A 841 10.34 34.02 31.58
N ARG A 842 9.95 33.80 32.84
CA ARG A 842 9.26 34.80 33.66
C ARG A 842 10.20 35.85 34.24
N ASN A 843 11.39 35.43 34.67
CA ASN A 843 12.32 36.30 35.41
C ASN A 843 13.49 36.81 34.56
N GLY A 844 13.66 36.31 33.33
CA GLY A 844 14.87 36.57 32.54
C GLY A 844 16.11 35.91 33.14
N ASP A 845 15.95 34.82 33.89
CA ASP A 845 17.03 34.15 34.63
C ASP A 845 17.85 33.23 33.69
N ARG A 846 19.09 33.62 33.43
CA ARG A 846 20.03 32.85 32.61
C ARG A 846 20.47 31.55 33.27
N THR A 847 20.67 31.54 34.58
CA THR A 847 21.07 30.33 35.32
C THR A 847 19.95 29.29 35.30
N ALA A 848 18.69 29.72 35.41
CA ALA A 848 17.54 28.83 35.22
C ALA A 848 17.48 28.25 33.80
N PHE A 849 17.79 29.06 32.78
CA PHE A 849 17.87 28.58 31.40
C PHE A 849 19.00 27.57 31.19
N ASP A 850 20.18 27.81 31.77
CA ASP A 850 21.31 26.88 31.67
C ASP A 850 20.99 25.53 32.35
N ARG A 851 20.29 25.54 33.51
CA ARG A 851 19.75 24.32 34.14
C ARG A 851 18.78 23.58 33.22
N PHE A 852 17.86 24.30 32.58
CA PHE A 852 16.93 23.71 31.62
C PHE A 852 17.67 23.06 30.44
N VAL A 853 18.66 23.75 29.86
CA VAL A 853 19.46 23.26 28.73
C VAL A 853 20.21 21.98 29.08
N GLU A 854 20.86 21.92 30.25
CA GLU A 854 21.57 20.73 30.72
C GLU A 854 20.61 19.52 30.80
N MET A 855 19.47 19.69 31.47
CA MET A 855 18.47 18.64 31.62
C MET A 855 17.87 18.21 30.28
N ALA A 856 17.43 19.16 29.45
CA ALA A 856 16.79 18.86 28.17
C ALA A 856 17.74 18.16 27.20
N ASN A 857 19.03 18.50 27.22
CA ASN A 857 20.05 17.81 26.42
C ASN A 857 20.30 16.38 26.91
N ALA A 858 20.34 16.17 28.23
CA ALA A 858 20.48 14.83 28.81
C ALA A 858 19.27 13.94 28.47
N ASP A 859 18.05 14.43 28.64
CA ASP A 859 16.83 13.68 28.30
C ASP A 859 16.77 13.38 26.79
N THR A 860 17.15 14.36 25.95
CA THR A 860 17.24 14.18 24.48
C THR A 860 18.21 13.06 24.09
N ALA A 861 19.36 12.97 24.76
CA ALA A 861 20.40 11.96 24.51
C ALA A 861 19.88 10.54 24.69
N ASN A 862 18.99 10.36 25.67
CA ASN A 862 18.43 9.05 26.03
C ASN A 862 17.12 8.72 25.29
N CYS A 863 16.39 9.73 24.77
CA CYS A 863 15.07 9.50 24.20
C CYS A 863 15.04 9.50 22.65
N THR A 864 15.97 10.18 21.98
CA THR A 864 15.84 10.49 20.54
C THR A 864 17.11 10.26 19.73
N LEU A 865 16.95 9.97 18.43
CA LEU A 865 18.06 9.73 17.51
C LEU A 865 19.05 10.90 17.41
N ARG A 866 18.56 12.15 17.44
CA ARG A 866 19.44 13.34 17.40
C ARG A 866 20.34 13.44 18.64
N GLY A 867 19.93 12.81 19.74
CA GLY A 867 20.71 12.69 20.96
C GLY A 867 21.96 11.82 20.84
N LEU A 868 22.00 10.93 19.84
CA LEU A 868 23.15 10.08 19.54
C LEU A 868 24.21 10.79 18.68
N LEU A 869 23.93 12.02 18.23
CA LEU A 869 24.81 12.80 17.36
C LEU A 869 25.61 13.80 18.19
N GLN A 870 26.88 13.99 17.82
CA GLN A 870 27.76 15.01 18.40
C GLN A 870 28.42 15.87 17.32
N PHE A 871 28.64 17.15 17.63
CA PHE A 871 29.41 18.04 16.76
C PHE A 871 30.89 17.66 16.81
N LYS A 872 31.52 17.54 15.63
CA LYS A 872 32.96 17.27 15.55
C LYS A 872 33.75 18.55 15.82
N SER A 873 34.49 18.59 16.92
CA SER A 873 35.33 19.73 17.28
C SER A 873 36.48 19.96 16.28
N GLY A 874 36.90 21.22 16.12
CA GLY A 874 38.09 21.60 15.34
C GLY A 874 37.92 21.58 13.81
N VAL A 875 36.71 21.33 13.29
CA VAL A 875 36.41 21.47 11.86
C VAL A 875 36.26 22.95 11.47
N ASN A 876 36.51 23.30 10.21
CA ASN A 876 36.35 24.65 9.64
C ASN A 876 37.07 25.79 10.39
N GLY A 877 38.27 25.54 10.90
CA GLY A 877 39.09 26.58 11.55
C GLY A 877 38.87 26.73 13.06
N GLY A 878 38.04 25.88 13.68
CA GLY A 878 37.82 25.87 15.13
C GLY A 878 36.77 26.87 15.61
N ALA A 879 36.72 27.11 16.93
CA ALA A 879 35.79 28.05 17.52
C ALA A 879 36.12 29.50 17.09
N ILE A 880 35.08 30.30 16.89
CA ILE A 880 35.18 31.73 16.62
C ILE A 880 34.64 32.53 17.81
N ASP A 881 34.97 33.82 17.85
CA ASP A 881 34.36 34.77 18.79
C ASP A 881 32.84 34.85 18.55
N ILE A 882 32.06 34.89 19.64
CA ILE A 882 30.60 35.00 19.60
C ILE A 882 30.15 36.29 18.90
N GLU A 883 30.95 37.36 18.96
CA GLU A 883 30.66 38.63 18.27
C GLU A 883 30.67 38.49 16.74
N LYS A 884 31.31 37.44 16.21
CA LYS A 884 31.33 37.14 14.76
C LYS A 884 30.15 36.27 14.32
N VAL A 885 29.37 35.74 15.27
CA VAL A 885 28.17 34.95 14.97
C VAL A 885 27.03 35.89 14.57
N GLU A 886 26.15 35.42 13.69
CA GLU A 886 24.92 36.13 13.32
C GLU A 886 24.14 36.57 14.57
N ALA A 887 23.68 37.83 14.59
CA ALA A 887 22.99 38.39 15.74
C ALA A 887 21.67 37.64 16.03
N ALA A 888 21.32 37.44 17.31
CA ALA A 888 20.12 36.72 17.73
C ALA A 888 18.82 37.25 17.10
N LYS A 889 18.73 38.57 16.88
CA LYS A 889 17.59 39.24 16.22
C LYS A 889 17.40 38.84 14.75
N GLU A 890 18.44 38.34 14.09
CA GLU A 890 18.36 37.81 12.72
C GLU A 890 18.05 36.31 12.75
N ILE A 891 18.63 35.57 13.72
CA ILE A 891 18.35 34.13 13.91
C ILE A 891 16.87 33.90 14.22
N VAL A 892 16.27 34.69 15.13
CA VAL A 892 14.87 34.51 15.56
C VAL A 892 13.86 34.66 14.42
N ARG A 893 14.23 35.35 13.32
CA ARG A 893 13.38 35.47 12.11
C ARG A 893 13.15 34.13 11.42
N ARG A 894 14.01 33.14 11.68
CA ARG A 894 13.88 31.76 11.19
C ARG A 894 12.92 30.94 12.06
N PHE A 895 12.54 31.42 13.24
CA PHE A 895 11.67 30.69 14.16
C PHE A 895 10.21 30.93 13.83
N VAL A 896 9.43 29.86 13.99
CA VAL A 896 8.00 29.84 13.75
C VAL A 896 7.32 29.15 14.93
N THR A 897 6.30 29.76 15.52
CA THR A 897 5.48 29.05 16.51
C THR A 897 4.63 28.00 15.81
N GLY A 898 4.51 26.80 16.39
CA GLY A 898 3.73 25.71 15.81
C GLY A 898 2.29 26.10 15.49
N ALA A 899 1.69 25.41 14.51
CA ALA A 899 0.32 25.64 14.06
C ALA A 899 -0.68 25.06 15.08
N MET A 900 -1.11 25.87 16.04
CA MET A 900 -2.08 25.50 17.07
C MET A 900 -3.39 26.24 16.82
N SER A 901 -4.50 25.50 16.69
CA SER A 901 -5.77 26.10 16.29
C SER A 901 -6.39 26.91 17.43
N PHE A 902 -7.01 28.04 17.08
CA PHE A 902 -8.06 28.64 17.89
C PHE A 902 -9.13 27.57 18.19
N GLY A 903 -9.47 27.38 19.46
CA GLY A 903 -10.33 26.29 19.95
C GLY A 903 -9.54 25.18 20.66
N SER A 904 -8.36 24.81 20.15
CA SER A 904 -7.47 23.88 20.89
C SER A 904 -6.70 24.58 22.02
N ILE A 905 -6.40 25.87 21.81
CA ILE A 905 -5.83 26.78 22.80
C ILE A 905 -6.71 28.00 22.96
N SER A 906 -6.54 28.70 24.08
CA SER A 906 -7.31 29.91 24.40
C SER A 906 -6.99 31.07 23.45
N PRO A 907 -7.95 31.99 23.20
CA PRO A 907 -7.71 33.22 22.44
C PRO A 907 -6.47 33.97 22.94
N GLU A 908 -6.31 34.08 24.26
CA GLU A 908 -5.20 34.79 24.90
C GLU A 908 -3.85 34.15 24.57
N SER A 909 -3.77 32.81 24.58
CA SER A 909 -2.55 32.10 24.22
C SER A 909 -2.23 32.28 22.74
N HIS A 910 -3.25 32.17 21.88
CA HIS A 910 -3.09 32.31 20.43
C HIS A 910 -2.63 33.72 20.02
N GLU A 911 -3.28 34.75 20.56
CA GLU A 911 -2.93 36.16 20.33
C GLU A 911 -1.56 36.51 20.90
N THR A 912 -1.21 36.00 22.09
CA THR A 912 0.09 36.26 22.72
C THR A 912 1.24 35.73 21.85
N LEU A 913 1.09 34.54 21.27
CA LEU A 913 2.08 33.98 20.35
C LEU A 913 2.24 34.85 19.10
N ALA A 914 1.13 35.34 18.54
CA ALA A 914 1.18 36.22 17.38
C ALA A 914 1.90 37.53 17.67
N ILE A 915 1.53 38.21 18.75
CA ILE A 915 2.17 39.47 19.18
C ILE A 915 3.67 39.24 19.41
N ALA A 916 4.05 38.19 20.15
CA ALA A 916 5.44 37.90 20.47
C ALA A 916 6.29 37.69 19.20
N MET A 917 5.81 36.87 18.26
CA MET A 917 6.55 36.59 17.03
C MET A 917 6.65 37.82 16.13
N ASN A 918 5.57 38.61 16.01
CA ASN A 918 5.57 39.83 15.22
C ASN A 918 6.54 40.88 15.79
N ARG A 919 6.62 41.04 17.13
CA ARG A 919 7.61 41.92 17.78
C ARG A 919 9.05 41.51 17.50
N MET A 920 9.33 40.21 17.49
CA MET A 920 10.68 39.66 17.24
C MET A 920 11.02 39.57 15.75
N GLY A 921 10.05 39.77 14.85
CA GLY A 921 10.21 39.56 13.41
C GLY A 921 10.24 38.08 12.99
N GLY A 922 9.81 37.17 13.86
CA GLY A 922 9.55 35.77 13.51
C GLY A 922 8.13 35.60 12.96
N LYS A 923 7.64 34.36 12.85
CA LYS A 923 6.30 34.07 12.32
C LYS A 923 5.45 33.25 13.30
N SER A 924 4.16 33.56 13.37
CA SER A 924 3.17 32.71 14.02
C SER A 924 2.21 32.10 12.99
N ASN A 925 1.54 31.00 13.36
CA ASN A 925 0.67 30.24 12.48
C ASN A 925 -0.72 30.06 13.12
N THR A 926 -1.78 30.23 12.33
CA THR A 926 -3.17 30.15 12.79
C THR A 926 -3.59 28.80 13.31
N GLY A 927 -2.97 27.71 12.83
CA GLY A 927 -3.56 26.39 12.91
C GLY A 927 -4.88 26.28 12.12
N GLU A 928 -5.63 25.21 12.38
CA GLU A 928 -6.80 24.82 11.56
C GLU A 928 -8.06 25.63 11.82
N GLY A 929 -8.10 26.47 12.86
CA GLY A 929 -9.34 27.07 13.41
C GLY A 929 -9.76 28.40 12.79
N GLY A 930 -9.03 28.91 11.81
CA GLY A 930 -9.21 30.26 11.27
C GLY A 930 -8.59 31.36 12.13
N GLU A 931 -8.87 32.61 11.78
CA GLU A 931 -8.42 33.80 12.50
C GLU A 931 -9.48 34.91 12.39
N ASP A 932 -9.74 35.62 13.49
CA ASP A 932 -10.65 36.76 13.52
C ASP A 932 -10.09 37.94 12.71
N ALA A 933 -10.92 38.53 11.84
CA ALA A 933 -10.58 39.68 11.01
C ALA A 933 -10.14 40.91 11.83
N ALA A 934 -10.65 41.06 13.06
CA ALA A 934 -10.26 42.15 13.94
C ALA A 934 -8.74 42.16 14.24
N ARG A 935 -8.06 41.02 14.11
CA ARG A 935 -6.63 40.87 14.39
C ARG A 935 -5.71 41.40 13.29
N TRP A 936 -6.25 41.68 12.10
CA TRP A 936 -5.45 42.07 10.93
C TRP A 936 -5.03 43.54 10.95
N THR A 937 -5.70 44.35 11.77
CA THR A 937 -5.30 45.73 12.02
C THR A 937 -4.41 45.77 13.27
N PRO A 938 -3.21 46.40 13.20
CA PRO A 938 -2.39 46.61 14.38
C PRO A 938 -3.11 47.39 15.47
N GLU A 939 -2.82 47.06 16.71
CA GLU A 939 -3.32 47.77 17.88
C GLU A 939 -2.67 49.15 18.02
N PRO A 940 -3.30 50.10 18.75
CA PRO A 940 -2.74 51.45 18.93
C PRO A 940 -1.33 51.50 19.54
N ASN A 941 -0.92 50.46 20.27
CA ASN A 941 0.42 50.34 20.85
C ASN A 941 1.48 49.83 19.85
N GLY A 942 1.08 49.53 18.60
CA GLY A 942 1.94 48.99 17.55
C GLY A 942 2.00 47.46 17.50
N ASP A 943 1.35 46.75 18.42
CA ASP A 943 1.29 45.29 18.39
C ASP A 943 0.40 44.80 17.25
N SER A 944 0.76 43.65 16.69
CA SER A 944 -0.08 42.97 15.71
C SER A 944 -0.46 41.59 16.23
N LYS A 945 -1.76 41.33 16.29
CA LYS A 945 -2.34 40.02 16.60
C LYS A 945 -2.46 39.12 15.37
N ARG A 946 -2.14 39.64 14.18
CA ARG A 946 -2.22 38.89 12.93
C ARG A 946 -1.20 37.76 12.91
N SER A 947 -1.61 36.53 12.60
CA SER A 947 -0.63 35.48 12.33
C SER A 947 -0.06 35.61 10.91
N ALA A 948 1.26 35.55 10.77
CA ALA A 948 1.92 35.67 9.46
C ALA A 948 1.61 34.48 8.53
N ILE A 949 1.50 33.28 9.10
CA ILE A 949 1.20 32.05 8.36
C ILE A 949 -0.27 31.69 8.55
N LYS A 950 -0.98 31.48 7.45
CA LYS A 950 -2.37 31.03 7.43
C LYS A 950 -2.45 29.59 6.96
N GLN A 951 -3.09 28.73 7.74
CA GLN A 951 -3.21 27.31 7.40
C GLN A 951 -4.48 27.02 6.59
N VAL A 952 -4.39 26.09 5.65
CA VAL A 952 -5.50 25.52 4.88
C VAL A 952 -5.52 24.02 5.12
N ALA A 953 -6.43 23.56 5.98
CA ALA A 953 -6.59 22.14 6.38
C ALA A 953 -7.90 21.55 5.84
N SER A 954 -8.12 20.24 5.99
CA SER A 954 -9.24 19.49 5.36
C SER A 954 -10.63 20.10 5.61
N GLY A 955 -10.92 20.54 6.84
CA GLY A 955 -12.20 21.17 7.19
C GLY A 955 -12.41 22.59 6.65
N ARG A 956 -11.34 23.25 6.16
CA ARG A 956 -11.36 24.64 5.65
C ARG A 956 -12.00 25.67 6.61
N PHE A 957 -11.92 25.44 7.92
CA PHE A 957 -12.48 26.38 8.90
C PHE A 957 -11.82 27.76 8.79
N GLY A 958 -12.64 28.81 8.74
CA GLY A 958 -12.18 30.20 8.63
C GLY A 958 -11.44 30.57 7.34
N VAL A 959 -11.39 29.67 6.34
CA VAL A 959 -10.71 29.95 5.06
C VAL A 959 -11.61 30.81 4.17
N THR A 960 -11.39 32.12 4.20
CA THR A 960 -12.06 33.12 3.34
C THR A 960 -11.05 33.78 2.39
N ILE A 961 -11.53 34.52 1.38
CA ILE A 961 -10.65 35.32 0.50
C ILE A 961 -9.82 36.28 1.35
N GLU A 962 -10.46 36.99 2.28
CA GLU A 962 -9.81 37.98 3.14
C GLU A 962 -8.76 37.34 4.08
N TYR A 963 -9.05 36.16 4.61
CA TYR A 963 -8.11 35.36 5.39
C TYR A 963 -6.85 35.01 4.59
N LEU A 964 -7.02 34.55 3.34
CA LEU A 964 -5.90 34.18 2.45
C LEU A 964 -5.08 35.41 2.03
N THR A 965 -5.73 36.56 1.80
CA THR A 965 -5.05 37.81 1.45
C THR A 965 -4.25 38.40 2.63
N ASN A 966 -4.63 38.09 3.87
CA ASN A 966 -3.93 38.53 5.08
C ASN A 966 -2.84 37.54 5.55
N ALA A 967 -2.27 36.75 4.64
CA ALA A 967 -1.18 35.82 4.88
C ALA A 967 0.13 36.32 4.26
N ASP A 968 1.25 36.19 4.97
CA ASP A 968 2.58 36.29 4.38
C ASP A 968 3.02 34.92 3.81
N GLU A 969 2.48 33.83 4.35
CA GLU A 969 2.72 32.44 3.92
C GLU A 969 1.44 31.61 4.05
N LEU A 970 1.15 30.78 3.03
CA LEU A 970 0.04 29.83 3.07
C LEU A 970 0.57 28.41 3.32
N GLN A 971 0.10 27.80 4.40
CA GLN A 971 0.45 26.42 4.73
C GLN A 971 -0.69 25.48 4.36
N ILE A 972 -0.49 24.63 3.34
CA ILE A 972 -1.39 23.53 3.05
C ILE A 972 -1.08 22.41 4.04
N LYS A 973 -1.97 22.19 5.01
CA LYS A 973 -1.82 21.12 5.98
C LYS A 973 -2.34 19.81 5.40
N VAL A 974 -1.41 18.91 5.08
CA VAL A 974 -1.72 17.54 4.66
C VAL A 974 -1.86 16.62 5.88
N SER A 975 -0.96 16.73 6.87
CA SER A 975 -0.92 15.86 8.04
C SER A 975 -0.26 16.55 9.25
N GLN A 976 -0.28 15.89 10.41
CA GLN A 976 0.47 16.29 11.61
C GLN A 976 1.07 15.08 12.33
N GLY A 977 2.21 15.25 13.00
CA GLY A 977 2.94 14.14 13.63
C GLY A 977 2.20 13.42 14.76
N ALA A 978 1.28 14.09 15.47
CA ALA A 978 0.53 13.48 16.58
C ALA A 978 -0.52 12.45 16.11
N LYS A 979 -1.06 12.64 14.90
CA LYS A 979 -2.09 11.76 14.31
C LYS A 979 -2.01 11.80 12.78
N PRO A 980 -0.96 11.18 12.22
CA PRO A 980 -0.77 11.22 10.79
C PRO A 980 -1.83 10.34 10.09
N GLY A 981 -2.34 10.79 8.95
CA GLY A 981 -3.42 10.13 8.20
C GLY A 981 -4.84 10.43 8.70
N GLU A 982 -5.01 11.41 9.60
CA GLU A 982 -6.31 11.80 10.17
C GLU A 982 -6.51 13.34 10.13
N GLY A 983 -7.75 13.78 10.33
CA GLY A 983 -8.11 15.19 10.46
C GLY A 983 -7.93 15.78 11.86
N GLY A 984 -8.05 17.10 11.97
CA GLY A 984 -8.15 17.80 13.26
C GLY A 984 -9.36 17.32 14.08
N GLU A 985 -9.24 17.33 15.40
CA GLU A 985 -10.34 17.01 16.32
C GLU A 985 -10.48 18.17 17.30
N LEU A 986 -11.71 18.61 17.51
CA LEU A 986 -12.07 19.61 18.49
C LEU A 986 -13.29 19.07 19.24
N PRO A 987 -13.20 18.82 20.56
CA PRO A 987 -14.36 18.47 21.37
C PRO A 987 -15.45 19.53 21.20
N GLY A 988 -16.69 19.07 20.99
CA GLY A 988 -17.84 19.92 20.65
C GLY A 988 -18.47 20.65 21.83
#